data_AF-A0A803PWU4-F1
#
_entry.id   AF-A0A803PWU4-F1
#
_cell.length_a   1.000
_cell.length_b   1.000
_cell.length_c   1.000
_cell.angle_alpha   90.00
_cell.angle_beta   90.00
_cell.angle_gamma   90.00
#
_symmetry.space_group_name_H-M   'P 1'
#
loop_
_entity.id
_entity.type
_entity.pdbx_description
1 polymer ?
#
loop_
_entity_poly.entity_id
_entity_poly.type
_entity_poly.pdbx_seq_one_letter_code
_entity_poly.pdbx_strand_id
1 'polypeptide(L)'
;MLKPQVFQESKLSSLFIHGGNYNNNNLASFPVCIITLPACYYEKSNHRRNFGKSTKVKAVVTVKPTVGGVLSNIGLKRGVDDIQDLLGKTLLLELVSSELNPKTGLEKETIKGYAHRIIGGRDNIGGVKYEADFDLSVDDFGMVGAIVVENEHHKEMFINNIVLHGFPNGTINVTCNSWVHSKFNNPQKRVFFTNKSYLPCETPSGVRKLREEDLKNVRGNGEGERKRFERIYDYDVYNDLGNPDKSHDLKRPVLGGKERPYPRRCRTGRPRTKTDPASEQNSASVYVPRDEAFSEIKQITFSANTVYSGLHALVPSLQTALLNPSLGFPYFRAIDSLFDDGLKLPPTKIEQGILRNVLPRLIKTVKDANDALQFEIPDTLDRDKFFWFRDEEFGRQTLAGLNPCCIQLVKEWPLKSKLDPEIYGPAESAITAELIEREIKGFMTIDEAINEKKLFILDYHDLLLPYVKKVREIEGTTLYGSRTLFFLTLDGTLRPLAIELTRPPMDGKPQWKEVFTPAWHATGVWLWRFAKAHVLAHDSGYHQLVSHWLRTHCATEPYIIATNRQLSVMHPIYRLLHPHFRYTMEINALAREALVNAGGIIESSFSPGKYSMELCADAYDQIWRFDLEALPADLINRGMAVEDPSAPHGLKLTIEDYPFANDGLVLWDIIKQWVTDYVNYYYPEPTLIESDLELQSWWTEIRTVGHGDKKDEPWWPILKTPNDLVQIITTIFWVTSGHHAAVNFGQYTYAGYFPNRPTIARINVPTEDASDEFLEKFWAKPEEALMQCFPSQIQATTVMAVLDILSNHSPDEEYLGEKIEPSWEEDDVIKAAFERFQGRLKELEGIIDGRNTNKDLKNRCGVGVVPYQLLKPFSEPGVTSKGFVAFLSWYHRRRRTSVVAATSPDDAIVAASVNGDSMSLFEALGVSSPPMNSFFFPNPAPTNKTRPVSKPSPTVEKSDRDLQARLSSSIAVHKTQKQILVDFLRDSAKKRSLEATRAVHGFVLKSGFPESDLVVLLNHVLHAYSKCMDFATAHRVFDKMSERNIFSWTAMIVGSTENGLFYDGFEFFCEMMNHGIFPDKFAVSLLNMYAKLGSIEDSYKVFRNMKEHNQVSWNAMISGDTDKGKIVQAYASELHLDSNINVGTALIDMYSKCYSQCGYSQEALELFLTMCEKELGLAKRLAGRSEP
;
A
#
# COMPACT_ATOMS: atom_id res chain seq x y z
N MET A 1 9.24 31.50 -51.41
CA MET A 1 9.44 32.80 -52.09
C MET A 1 8.46 33.82 -51.51
N LEU A 2 8.72 35.12 -51.70
CA LEU A 2 7.78 36.25 -51.49
C LEU A 2 7.17 36.46 -50.08
N LYS A 3 7.70 37.47 -49.37
CA LYS A 3 6.86 38.46 -48.65
C LYS A 3 6.42 39.54 -49.66
N PRO A 4 5.36 40.32 -49.38
CA PRO A 4 5.59 41.69 -48.87
C PRO A 4 4.63 42.10 -47.73
N GLN A 5 4.64 43.39 -47.38
CA GLN A 5 4.05 43.99 -46.16
C GLN A 5 2.84 44.92 -46.46
N VAL A 6 2.52 45.81 -45.51
CA VAL A 6 1.66 47.00 -45.62
C VAL A 6 1.32 47.51 -44.20
N PHE A 7 0.28 48.36 -44.09
CA PHE A 7 0.15 49.34 -43.00
C PHE A 7 -0.37 48.76 -41.67
N GLN A 8 -0.17 49.35 -40.47
CA GLN A 8 -0.20 50.76 -40.03
C GLN A 8 -1.61 51.40 -40.13
N GLU A 9 -1.99 52.37 -39.29
CA GLU A 9 -1.21 53.27 -38.43
C GLU A 9 -2.01 53.64 -37.15
N SER A 10 -1.40 53.96 -36.00
CA SER A 10 -1.24 55.36 -35.48
C SER A 10 -1.62 55.39 -33.99
N LYS A 11 -1.37 56.40 -33.12
CA LYS A 11 -0.44 57.55 -32.91
C LYS A 11 -0.75 58.04 -31.47
N LEU A 12 0.05 58.72 -30.63
CA LEU A 12 1.35 59.43 -30.55
C LEU A 12 1.80 59.26 -29.04
N SER A 13 2.81 59.82 -28.36
CA SER A 13 4.01 60.69 -28.49
C SER A 13 4.65 60.72 -27.07
N SER A 14 5.92 60.95 -26.75
CA SER A 14 7.22 61.18 -27.44
C SER A 14 8.33 61.01 -26.34
N LEU A 15 9.63 61.37 -26.42
CA LEU A 15 10.43 62.21 -27.33
C LEU A 15 11.92 61.76 -27.35
N PHE A 16 12.64 62.31 -28.32
CA PHE A 16 14.07 62.29 -28.69
C PHE A 16 15.14 62.60 -27.57
N ILE A 17 16.49 62.47 -27.76
CA ILE A 17 17.33 62.35 -28.98
C ILE A 17 18.76 61.74 -28.76
N HIS A 18 19.36 61.15 -29.83
CA HIS A 18 20.80 60.80 -30.10
C HIS A 18 21.60 59.86 -29.14
N GLY A 19 22.62 59.11 -29.61
CA GLY A 19 23.07 58.83 -31.00
C GLY A 19 24.46 58.16 -31.12
N GLY A 20 24.72 57.40 -32.21
CA GLY A 20 26.02 56.75 -32.56
C GLY A 20 26.12 55.26 -32.14
N ASN A 21 26.18 54.20 -32.96
CA ASN A 21 26.34 53.94 -34.42
C ASN A 21 27.79 53.71 -34.93
N TYR A 22 28.20 52.45 -35.22
CA TYR A 22 28.76 51.97 -36.52
C TYR A 22 29.33 50.51 -36.54
N ASN A 23 28.66 49.62 -37.29
CA ASN A 23 29.15 48.55 -38.20
C ASN A 23 30.39 47.64 -37.97
N ASN A 24 30.10 46.33 -37.82
CA ASN A 24 30.31 45.20 -38.77
C ASN A 24 31.70 44.67 -39.27
N ASN A 25 31.68 43.33 -39.48
CA ASN A 25 32.36 42.48 -40.49
C ASN A 25 33.67 41.71 -40.20
N ASN A 26 33.48 40.43 -39.83
CA ASN A 26 33.90 39.20 -40.56
C ASN A 26 35.36 38.70 -40.71
N LEU A 27 35.47 37.37 -40.45
CA LEU A 27 36.24 36.31 -41.13
C LEU A 27 37.62 35.82 -40.62
N ALA A 28 37.74 34.48 -40.66
CA ALA A 28 38.92 33.62 -40.84
C ALA A 28 39.85 33.24 -39.64
N SER A 29 39.61 32.03 -39.13
CA SER A 29 40.60 30.97 -38.78
C SER A 29 41.85 31.25 -37.91
N PHE A 30 41.84 30.64 -36.72
CA PHE A 30 42.93 29.92 -35.99
C PHE A 30 44.27 29.69 -36.73
N PRO A 31 45.44 29.70 -36.03
CA PRO A 31 45.65 28.86 -34.84
C PRO A 31 46.57 29.42 -33.71
N VAL A 32 46.89 28.54 -32.76
CA VAL A 32 47.89 28.66 -31.66
C VAL A 32 47.48 29.57 -30.49
N CYS A 33 47.02 28.92 -29.40
CA CYS A 33 46.94 29.55 -28.08
C CYS A 33 48.21 29.18 -27.28
N ILE A 34 49.06 30.16 -26.99
CA ILE A 34 50.20 30.02 -26.06
C ILE A 34 49.94 30.92 -24.86
N ILE A 35 50.27 30.39 -23.68
CA ILE A 35 49.98 30.97 -22.36
C ILE A 35 50.72 32.31 -22.18
N THR A 36 50.00 33.36 -21.80
CA THR A 36 50.58 34.61 -21.27
C THR A 36 49.96 34.99 -19.94
N LEU A 37 50.78 35.04 -18.89
CA LEU A 37 50.44 35.50 -17.55
C LEU A 37 50.16 37.02 -17.55
N PRO A 38 49.19 37.53 -16.77
CA PRO A 38 49.13 38.95 -16.42
C PRO A 38 50.33 39.31 -15.52
N ALA A 39 51.17 40.25 -15.95
CA ALA A 39 52.30 40.72 -15.16
C ALA A 39 51.85 41.70 -14.05
N CYS A 40 52.57 41.69 -12.92
CA CYS A 40 52.25 42.53 -11.76
C CYS A 40 52.40 44.03 -12.06
N TYR A 41 51.38 44.83 -11.74
CA TYR A 41 51.54 46.26 -11.54
C TYR A 41 51.90 46.56 -10.07
N TYR A 42 52.90 47.41 -9.87
CA TYR A 42 53.57 47.58 -8.58
C TYR A 42 53.32 48.98 -8.00
N GLU A 43 52.17 49.20 -7.35
CA GLU A 43 51.93 50.44 -6.60
C GLU A 43 52.41 50.33 -5.14
N LYS A 44 53.32 51.23 -4.75
CA LYS A 44 53.76 51.36 -3.35
C LYS A 44 52.84 52.31 -2.60
N SER A 45 51.90 51.77 -1.81
CA SER A 45 51.22 52.52 -0.74
C SER A 45 51.79 52.14 0.64
N ASN A 46 51.94 53.13 1.52
CA ASN A 46 52.66 52.97 2.78
C ASN A 46 51.88 52.21 3.86
N HIS A 47 52.61 51.59 4.79
CA HIS A 47 52.05 50.75 5.86
C HIS A 47 50.93 51.43 6.68
N ARG A 48 49.77 50.77 6.74
CA ARG A 48 49.12 50.45 8.02
C ARG A 48 48.83 48.95 8.06
N ARG A 49 49.20 48.28 9.16
CA ARG A 49 48.73 46.93 9.45
C ARG A 49 47.26 47.03 9.89
N ASN A 50 46.33 46.78 8.98
CA ASN A 50 45.01 46.34 9.41
C ASN A 50 45.16 44.92 9.95
N PHE A 51 44.70 44.68 11.18
CA PHE A 51 44.53 43.31 11.67
C PHE A 51 43.43 42.64 10.86
N GLY A 52 43.58 41.33 10.60
CA GLY A 52 42.63 40.57 9.78
C GLY A 52 41.21 40.67 10.33
N LYS A 53 40.22 40.89 9.46
CA LYS A 53 38.82 40.87 9.85
C LYS A 53 38.36 39.43 10.04
N SER A 54 38.25 38.99 11.30
CA SER A 54 37.44 37.81 11.60
C SER A 54 36.02 38.03 11.06
N THR A 55 35.56 37.11 10.23
CA THR A 55 34.16 37.01 9.84
C THR A 55 33.48 36.05 10.80
N LYS A 56 32.45 36.55 11.49
CA LYS A 56 31.62 35.72 12.35
C LYS A 56 30.71 34.85 11.50
N VAL A 57 30.90 33.55 11.58
CA VAL A 57 30.11 32.55 10.87
C VAL A 57 29.27 31.77 11.87
N LYS A 58 27.97 31.70 11.64
CA LYS A 58 27.02 30.96 12.46
C LYS A 58 26.62 29.67 11.75
N ALA A 59 26.93 28.52 12.34
CA ALA A 59 26.37 27.25 11.91
C ALA A 59 25.02 27.02 12.59
N VAL A 60 24.02 26.60 11.83
CA VAL A 60 22.73 26.11 12.33
C VAL A 60 22.55 24.67 11.88
N VAL A 61 22.44 23.75 12.83
CA VAL A 61 22.20 22.32 12.61
C VAL A 61 20.73 22.01 12.84
N THR A 62 20.05 21.40 11.87
CA THR A 62 18.66 20.95 12.03
C THR A 62 18.62 19.45 12.29
N VAL A 63 18.11 19.06 13.46
CA VAL A 63 17.98 17.65 13.88
C VAL A 63 16.50 17.25 13.85
N LYS A 64 16.15 16.16 13.17
CA LYS A 64 14.77 15.65 13.18
C LYS A 64 14.48 15.02 14.56
N PRO A 65 13.34 15.33 15.21
CA PRO A 65 13.03 14.77 16.53
C PRO A 65 12.70 13.29 16.39
N THR A 66 13.22 12.45 17.28
CA THR A 66 12.80 11.05 17.33
C THR A 66 11.39 10.97 17.94
N VAL A 67 10.48 10.31 17.24
CA VAL A 67 9.07 10.14 17.63
C VAL A 67 8.97 9.21 18.85
N GLY A 68 9.87 8.23 18.96
CA GLY A 68 10.08 7.46 20.21
C GLY A 68 10.49 8.34 21.40
N GLY A 69 11.06 9.53 21.17
CA GLY A 69 11.33 10.54 22.18
C GLY A 69 10.06 11.06 22.88
N VAL A 70 8.92 11.11 22.18
CA VAL A 70 7.67 11.67 22.72
C VAL A 70 7.13 10.83 23.89
N LEU A 71 7.22 9.50 23.81
CA LEU A 71 6.79 8.58 24.87
C LEU A 71 7.91 8.22 25.87
N SER A 72 9.18 8.28 25.47
CA SER A 72 10.32 8.07 26.40
C SER A 72 10.65 9.29 27.29
N ASN A 73 9.88 10.39 27.17
CA ASN A 73 9.92 11.59 28.03
C ASN A 73 9.77 11.32 29.55
N ILE A 74 9.41 10.10 29.96
CA ILE A 74 8.99 9.72 31.32
C ILE A 74 10.08 8.88 32.06
N GLY A 75 11.24 8.62 31.45
CA GLY A 75 12.28 7.74 32.01
C GLY A 75 13.49 8.45 32.65
N LEU A 76 14.05 7.87 33.74
CA LEU A 76 15.20 8.42 34.50
C LEU A 76 16.47 8.74 33.69
N LYS A 77 16.65 8.17 32.48
CA LYS A 77 17.84 8.41 31.64
C LYS A 77 17.96 9.85 31.12
N ARG A 78 16.92 10.68 31.27
CA ARG A 78 16.86 12.06 30.79
C ARG A 78 17.97 12.97 31.34
N GLY A 79 18.36 12.76 32.60
CA GLY A 79 19.15 13.73 33.37
C GLY A 79 20.58 14.00 32.87
N VAL A 80 21.17 13.17 32.01
CA VAL A 80 22.52 13.43 31.45
C VAL A 80 22.43 14.20 30.13
N ASP A 81 21.62 13.72 29.18
CA ASP A 81 21.40 14.39 27.89
C ASP A 81 20.82 15.82 28.12
N ASP A 82 19.82 15.98 29.01
CA ASP A 82 19.26 17.29 29.34
C ASP A 82 20.30 18.24 30.00
N ILE A 83 21.30 17.70 30.73
CA ILE A 83 22.39 18.49 31.32
C ILE A 83 23.43 18.89 30.25
N GLN A 84 23.70 18.06 29.24
CA GLN A 84 24.59 18.43 28.13
C GLN A 84 23.99 19.55 27.26
N ASP A 85 22.69 19.50 26.99
CA ASP A 85 21.94 20.61 26.36
C ASP A 85 22.03 21.90 27.20
N LEU A 86 21.91 21.82 28.52
CA LEU A 86 22.07 22.95 29.47
C LEU A 86 23.51 23.49 29.56
N LEU A 87 24.51 22.64 29.35
CA LEU A 87 25.94 23.01 29.32
C LEU A 87 26.41 23.49 27.93
N GLY A 88 25.53 23.48 26.93
CA GLY A 88 25.81 23.99 25.59
C GLY A 88 26.81 23.15 24.79
N LYS A 89 26.91 21.84 25.05
CA LYS A 89 27.86 20.93 24.38
C LYS A 89 27.16 19.68 23.86
N THR A 90 26.27 19.86 22.89
CA THR A 90 25.46 18.78 22.31
C THR A 90 26.08 18.15 21.07
N LEU A 91 26.61 18.98 20.16
CA LEU A 91 27.34 18.53 18.98
C LEU A 91 28.67 19.28 18.90
N LEU A 92 29.78 18.56 18.73
CA LEU A 92 31.04 19.18 18.33
C LEU A 92 31.06 19.23 16.80
N LEU A 93 31.19 20.45 16.27
CA LEU A 93 31.35 20.73 14.85
C LEU A 93 32.80 21.16 14.59
N GLU A 94 33.45 20.58 13.60
CA GLU A 94 34.75 21.04 13.10
C GLU A 94 34.62 21.41 11.62
N LEU A 95 34.86 22.69 11.30
CA LEU A 95 34.87 23.17 9.92
C LEU A 95 36.20 22.79 9.27
N VAL A 96 36.14 22.28 8.03
CA VAL A 96 37.30 21.88 7.24
C VAL A 96 37.40 22.73 5.98
N SER A 97 38.59 23.25 5.71
CA SER A 97 38.86 24.04 4.50
C SER A 97 38.84 23.16 3.24
N SER A 98 38.34 23.70 2.13
CA SER A 98 38.50 23.11 0.79
C SER A 98 39.94 23.20 0.25
N GLU A 99 40.80 23.95 0.91
CA GLU A 99 42.17 24.28 0.49
C GLU A 99 43.21 23.65 1.42
N LEU A 100 44.34 23.22 0.85
CA LEU A 100 45.56 22.95 1.61
C LEU A 100 46.21 24.26 2.10
N ASN A 101 47.03 24.17 3.14
CA ASN A 101 47.89 25.26 3.59
C ASN A 101 49.01 25.50 2.55
N PRO A 102 49.10 26.70 1.93
CA PRO A 102 50.04 26.94 0.84
C PRO A 102 51.51 26.95 1.24
N LYS A 103 51.83 26.91 2.55
CA LYS A 103 53.21 26.84 3.07
C LYS A 103 53.69 25.42 3.36
N THR A 104 52.78 24.49 3.63
CA THR A 104 53.12 23.11 4.03
C THR A 104 52.66 22.04 3.03
N GLY A 105 51.67 22.35 2.19
CA GLY A 105 51.03 21.35 1.32
C GLY A 105 50.15 20.34 2.07
N LEU A 106 49.87 20.58 3.35
CA LEU A 106 49.01 19.76 4.21
C LEU A 106 47.66 20.45 4.45
N GLU A 107 46.70 19.72 5.00
CA GLU A 107 45.39 20.22 5.38
C GLU A 107 45.52 21.38 6.39
N LYS A 108 44.65 22.40 6.30
CA LYS A 108 44.57 23.47 7.30
C LYS A 108 43.97 22.94 8.60
N GLU A 109 44.37 23.49 9.75
CA GLU A 109 43.82 23.09 11.05
C GLU A 109 42.30 23.32 11.11
N THR A 110 41.55 22.36 11.66
CA THR A 110 40.09 22.43 11.73
C THR A 110 39.63 23.40 12.82
N ILE A 111 38.69 24.28 12.49
CA ILE A 111 38.16 25.27 13.45
C ILE A 111 36.92 24.69 14.11
N LYS A 112 36.92 24.64 15.44
CA LYS A 112 36.00 23.83 16.25
C LYS A 112 35.02 24.69 17.03
N GLY A 113 33.74 24.31 16.99
CA GLY A 113 32.65 24.96 17.71
C GLY A 113 31.73 23.93 18.33
N TYR A 114 31.29 24.17 19.57
CA TYR A 114 30.25 23.37 20.20
C TYR A 114 28.89 23.99 19.89
N ALA A 115 28.00 23.21 19.28
CA ALA A 115 26.64 23.63 19.02
C ALA A 115 25.75 23.37 20.24
N HIS A 116 25.06 24.42 20.68
CA HIS A 116 24.08 24.38 21.76
C HIS A 116 22.66 24.46 21.20
N ARG A 117 21.69 23.94 21.95
CA ARG A 117 20.29 23.90 21.52
C ARG A 117 19.65 25.28 21.53
N ILE A 118 18.84 25.59 20.51
CA ILE A 118 18.07 26.85 20.46
C ILE A 118 16.75 26.68 21.23
N ILE A 119 16.57 27.43 22.32
CA ILE A 119 15.32 27.43 23.10
C ILE A 119 14.20 28.03 22.24
N GLY A 120 13.11 27.29 22.06
CA GLY A 120 12.00 27.67 21.18
C GLY A 120 12.27 27.50 19.68
N GLY A 121 13.52 27.20 19.27
CA GLY A 121 13.94 27.07 17.88
C GLY A 121 13.48 25.77 17.21
N ARG A 122 12.16 25.65 16.97
CA ARG A 122 11.59 24.67 16.04
C ARG A 122 11.42 25.28 14.65
N ASP A 123 11.57 24.46 13.61
CA ASP A 123 11.09 24.80 12.27
C ASP A 123 9.61 24.39 12.06
N ASN A 124 9.08 24.70 10.87
CA ASN A 124 7.69 24.45 10.49
C ASN A 124 7.32 22.95 10.43
N ILE A 125 8.29 22.03 10.43
CA ILE A 125 8.09 20.57 10.46
C ILE A 125 8.49 19.96 11.82
N GLY A 126 8.81 20.81 12.81
CA GLY A 126 9.11 20.42 14.19
C GLY A 126 10.57 20.08 14.48
N GLY A 127 11.49 20.23 13.52
CA GLY A 127 12.93 20.00 13.69
C GLY A 127 13.54 20.84 14.81
N VAL A 128 14.45 20.25 15.58
CA VAL A 128 15.16 20.93 16.68
C VAL A 128 16.43 21.56 16.13
N LYS A 129 16.59 22.86 16.32
CA LYS A 129 17.79 23.58 15.89
C LYS A 129 18.85 23.66 17.00
N TYR A 130 20.10 23.53 16.58
CA TYR A 130 21.29 23.79 17.39
C TYR A 130 22.14 24.83 16.65
N GLU A 131 22.84 25.71 17.38
CA GLU A 131 23.70 26.74 16.79
C GLU A 131 25.09 26.77 17.41
N ALA A 132 26.09 27.10 16.58
CA ALA A 132 27.47 27.38 17.00
C ALA A 132 27.99 28.61 16.25
N ASP A 133 28.66 29.51 16.97
CA ASP A 133 29.34 30.68 16.41
C ASP A 133 30.85 30.42 16.25
N PHE A 134 31.40 30.82 15.10
CA PHE A 134 32.80 30.67 14.71
C PHE A 134 33.40 32.02 14.32
N ASP A 135 34.64 32.28 14.74
CA ASP A 135 35.43 33.43 14.29
C ASP A 135 36.41 32.96 13.19
N LEU A 136 36.08 33.21 11.91
CA LEU A 136 36.86 32.75 10.75
C LEU A 136 37.67 33.89 10.12
N SER A 137 38.99 33.74 10.08
CA SER A 137 39.84 34.56 9.20
C SER A 137 39.72 34.04 7.77
N VAL A 138 38.73 34.52 7.01
CA VAL A 138 38.43 34.05 5.64
C VAL A 138 39.65 34.13 4.73
N ASP A 139 40.46 35.18 4.86
CA ASP A 139 41.70 35.41 4.09
C ASP A 139 42.81 34.36 4.33
N ASP A 140 42.68 33.50 5.36
CA ASP A 140 43.68 32.49 5.75
C ASP A 140 43.08 31.08 5.75
N PHE A 141 41.86 30.92 6.29
CA PHE A 141 41.13 29.65 6.30
C PHE A 141 40.56 29.29 4.92
N GLY A 142 40.16 30.26 4.10
CA GLY A 142 39.53 30.02 2.80
C GLY A 142 38.10 29.50 2.90
N MET A 143 37.63 28.82 1.86
CA MET A 143 36.26 28.28 1.81
C MET A 143 36.11 26.99 2.63
N VAL A 144 34.91 26.75 3.19
CA VAL A 144 34.57 25.48 3.87
C VAL A 144 34.21 24.43 2.82
N GLY A 145 34.91 23.28 2.83
CA GLY A 145 34.61 22.14 1.95
C GLY A 145 33.86 20.99 2.64
N ALA A 146 34.03 20.85 3.97
CA ALA A 146 33.34 19.84 4.76
C ALA A 146 33.13 20.28 6.22
N ILE A 147 32.22 19.60 6.90
CA ILE A 147 31.96 19.72 8.34
C ILE A 147 32.09 18.33 8.94
N VAL A 148 32.95 18.18 9.95
CA VAL A 148 33.08 16.97 10.74
C VAL A 148 32.26 17.13 12.03
N VAL A 149 31.49 16.10 12.39
CA VAL A 149 30.52 16.13 13.50
C VAL A 149 30.79 14.98 14.47
N GLU A 150 30.91 15.30 15.75
CA GLU A 150 30.86 14.34 16.86
C GLU A 150 29.61 14.61 17.71
N ASN A 151 28.86 13.55 18.00
CA ASN A 151 27.66 13.62 18.83
C ASN A 151 28.01 13.29 20.29
N GLU A 152 27.84 14.29 21.16
CA GLU A 152 28.18 14.22 22.58
C GLU A 152 27.12 13.47 23.42
N HIS A 153 25.87 13.33 22.93
CA HIS A 153 24.80 12.63 23.65
C HIS A 153 25.00 11.11 23.69
N HIS A 154 24.32 10.44 24.62
CA HIS A 154 24.31 8.96 24.73
C HIS A 154 23.39 8.25 23.72
N LYS A 155 22.81 8.97 22.76
CA LYS A 155 21.89 8.45 21.73
C LYS A 155 22.27 8.95 20.35
N GLU A 156 21.91 8.20 19.31
CA GLU A 156 22.03 8.67 17.92
C GLU A 156 21.08 9.84 17.62
N MET A 157 21.48 10.70 16.69
CA MET A 157 20.71 11.88 16.27
C MET A 157 20.66 11.94 14.74
N PHE A 158 19.47 12.10 14.16
CA PHE A 158 19.33 12.28 12.71
C PHE A 158 19.53 13.75 12.33
N ILE A 159 20.65 14.06 11.68
CA ILE A 159 20.91 15.41 11.17
C ILE A 159 20.30 15.52 9.78
N ASN A 160 19.41 16.49 9.59
CA ASN A 160 18.79 16.80 8.31
C ASN A 160 19.75 17.59 7.42
N ASN A 161 20.22 18.73 7.93
CA ASN A 161 21.16 19.62 7.26
C ASN A 161 21.93 20.49 8.27
N ILE A 162 23.02 21.08 7.81
CA ILE A 162 23.76 22.15 8.46
C ILE A 162 23.81 23.33 7.49
N VAL A 163 23.55 24.54 7.98
CA VAL A 163 23.62 25.79 7.20
C VAL A 163 24.61 26.73 7.87
N LEU A 164 25.56 27.27 7.09
CA LEU A 164 26.52 28.26 7.57
C LEU A 164 26.16 29.66 7.05
N HIS A 165 25.90 30.58 7.98
CA HIS A 165 25.58 31.98 7.70
C HIS A 165 26.79 32.89 7.98
N GLY A 166 26.91 34.00 7.25
CA GLY A 166 27.89 35.07 7.53
C GLY A 166 29.00 35.25 6.49
N PHE A 167 29.12 34.36 5.50
CA PHE A 167 30.07 34.54 4.40
C PHE A 167 29.62 35.66 3.43
N PRO A 168 30.56 36.39 2.79
CA PRO A 168 30.23 37.46 1.83
C PRO A 168 29.40 36.98 0.62
N ASN A 169 29.57 35.71 0.23
CA ASN A 169 28.97 35.13 -0.97
C ASN A 169 27.64 34.39 -0.70
N GLY A 170 27.04 34.57 0.48
CA GLY A 170 25.78 33.94 0.88
C GLY A 170 25.95 32.83 1.94
N THR A 171 24.99 31.91 1.99
CA THR A 171 24.98 30.77 2.93
C THR A 171 25.57 29.52 2.31
N ILE A 172 26.37 28.77 3.06
CA ILE A 172 26.84 27.43 2.63
C ILE A 172 25.88 26.38 3.19
N ASN A 173 25.30 25.56 2.31
CA ASN A 173 24.42 24.46 2.66
C ASN A 173 25.18 23.12 2.68
N VAL A 174 24.86 22.29 3.68
CA VAL A 174 25.35 20.93 3.83
C VAL A 174 24.15 20.03 4.10
N THR A 175 23.68 19.30 3.09
CA THR A 175 22.63 18.29 3.25
C THR A 175 23.21 17.04 3.91
N CYS A 176 22.66 16.63 5.04
CA CYS A 176 23.20 15.52 5.84
C CYS A 176 22.35 14.26 5.71
N ASN A 177 21.03 14.38 5.90
CA ASN A 177 20.02 13.30 5.90
C ASN A 177 20.49 11.95 6.47
N SER A 178 21.19 11.95 7.62
CA SER A 178 21.90 10.77 8.11
C SER A 178 21.99 10.71 9.63
N TRP A 179 22.12 9.49 10.16
CA TRP A 179 22.23 9.21 11.59
C TRP A 179 23.67 9.37 12.10
N VAL A 180 23.89 10.37 12.98
CA VAL A 180 25.13 10.51 13.73
C VAL A 180 25.02 9.71 15.02
N HIS A 181 25.74 8.58 15.08
CA HIS A 181 25.79 7.73 16.27
C HIS A 181 26.40 8.46 17.47
N SER A 182 26.04 8.03 18.69
CA SER A 182 26.69 8.51 19.91
C SER A 182 28.17 8.14 19.92
N LYS A 183 29.04 9.09 20.33
CA LYS A 183 30.49 8.82 20.44
C LYS A 183 30.86 7.71 21.42
N PHE A 184 29.96 7.38 22.34
CA PHE A 184 30.12 6.27 23.29
C PHE A 184 29.84 4.89 22.68
N ASN A 185 29.20 4.83 21.51
CA ASN A 185 28.99 3.59 20.74
C ASN A 185 30.11 3.37 19.71
N ASN A 186 30.58 4.44 19.07
CA ASN A 186 31.73 4.47 18.18
C ASN A 186 32.34 5.89 18.24
N PRO A 187 33.66 6.07 18.52
CA PRO A 187 34.31 7.38 18.59
C PRO A 187 34.58 8.02 17.20
N GLN A 188 34.20 7.37 16.11
CA GLN A 188 34.45 7.83 14.74
C GLN A 188 33.52 8.97 14.32
N LYS A 189 34.09 10.18 14.23
CA LYS A 189 33.37 11.37 13.77
C LYS A 189 32.77 11.19 12.37
N ARG A 190 31.60 11.78 12.15
CA ARG A 190 30.91 11.77 10.84
C ARG A 190 31.32 12.98 10.01
N VAL A 191 31.74 12.77 8.77
CA VAL A 191 31.96 13.86 7.81
C VAL A 191 30.69 14.12 6.99
N PHE A 192 30.46 15.40 6.68
CA PHE A 192 29.46 15.86 5.72
C PHE A 192 30.11 16.90 4.79
N PHE A 193 29.94 16.74 3.49
CA PHE A 193 30.49 17.63 2.47
C PHE A 193 29.46 18.68 2.03
N THR A 194 29.92 19.80 1.45
CA THR A 194 29.03 20.77 0.79
C THR A 194 28.19 20.11 -0.30
N ASN A 195 27.01 20.67 -0.60
CA ASN A 195 26.11 20.10 -1.61
C ASN A 195 26.74 19.96 -3.01
N LYS A 196 27.65 20.86 -3.41
CA LYS A 196 28.30 20.83 -4.74
C LYS A 196 28.96 19.48 -5.07
N SER A 197 28.65 18.95 -6.25
CA SER A 197 29.24 17.74 -6.82
C SER A 197 30.66 17.98 -7.40
N TYR A 198 31.48 16.93 -7.39
CA TYR A 198 32.84 16.90 -7.94
C TYR A 198 33.21 15.50 -8.45
N LEU A 199 33.80 15.40 -9.65
CA LEU A 199 34.56 14.22 -10.07
C LEU A 199 35.77 14.00 -9.13
N PRO A 200 36.35 12.79 -9.04
CA PRO A 200 37.51 12.54 -8.17
C PRO A 200 38.69 13.48 -8.45
N CYS A 201 38.97 13.77 -9.73
CA CYS A 201 40.03 14.68 -10.18
C CYS A 201 39.78 16.16 -9.79
N GLU A 202 38.52 16.58 -9.72
CA GLU A 202 38.09 17.94 -9.35
C GLU A 202 38.04 18.17 -7.83
N THR A 203 38.06 17.09 -7.03
CA THR A 203 37.92 17.15 -5.57
C THR A 203 38.86 18.20 -4.96
N PRO A 204 38.33 19.22 -4.23
CA PRO A 204 39.14 20.28 -3.65
C PRO A 204 40.20 19.72 -2.71
N SER A 205 41.42 20.27 -2.83
CA SER A 205 42.63 19.66 -2.27
C SER A 205 42.58 19.43 -0.75
N GLY A 206 41.94 20.32 0.02
CA GLY A 206 41.80 20.21 1.48
C GLY A 206 40.82 19.13 1.96
N VAL A 207 39.94 18.60 1.10
CA VAL A 207 38.96 17.55 1.46
C VAL A 207 39.18 16.22 0.75
N ARG A 208 40.20 16.11 -0.12
CA ARG A 208 40.50 14.88 -0.88
C ARG A 208 40.73 13.65 0.00
N LYS A 209 41.51 13.80 1.06
CA LYS A 209 41.72 12.73 2.04
C LYS A 209 40.44 12.33 2.77
N LEU A 210 39.56 13.28 3.09
CA LEU A 210 38.25 12.97 3.71
C LEU A 210 37.33 12.21 2.75
N ARG A 211 37.40 12.47 1.44
CA ARG A 211 36.72 11.69 0.39
C ARG A 211 37.17 10.22 0.40
N GLU A 212 38.49 10.02 0.42
CA GLU A 212 39.12 8.69 0.48
C GLU A 212 38.82 7.95 1.81
N GLU A 213 38.87 8.67 2.93
CA GLU A 213 38.59 8.12 4.26
C GLU A 213 37.11 7.75 4.45
N ASP A 214 36.13 8.57 4.03
CA ASP A 214 34.71 8.20 4.12
C ASP A 214 34.38 6.96 3.27
N LEU A 215 34.90 6.88 2.03
CA LEU A 215 34.78 5.69 1.18
C LEU A 215 35.40 4.44 1.83
N LYS A 216 36.57 4.57 2.47
CA LYS A 216 37.18 3.49 3.25
C LYS A 216 36.31 3.07 4.45
N ASN A 217 35.67 4.04 5.11
CA ASN A 217 34.83 3.79 6.29
C ASN A 217 33.53 3.05 5.92
N VAL A 218 32.89 3.39 4.80
CA VAL A 218 31.66 2.71 4.34
C VAL A 218 31.91 1.36 3.67
N ARG A 219 33.09 1.10 3.13
CA ARG A 219 33.52 -0.27 2.72
C ARG A 219 33.76 -1.21 3.91
N GLY A 220 34.19 -0.67 5.06
CA GLY A 220 34.57 -1.47 6.22
C GLY A 220 35.80 -2.34 5.97
N ASN A 221 35.85 -3.53 6.59
CA ASN A 221 36.99 -4.46 6.52
C ASN A 221 36.63 -5.91 6.14
N GLY A 222 35.37 -6.20 5.77
CA GLY A 222 34.91 -7.56 5.45
C GLY A 222 34.70 -8.50 6.65
N GLU A 223 35.00 -8.07 7.88
CA GLU A 223 35.01 -8.93 9.08
C GLU A 223 33.92 -8.55 10.10
N GLY A 224 33.69 -9.46 11.05
CA GLY A 224 32.77 -9.27 12.18
C GLY A 224 31.28 -9.31 11.84
N GLU A 225 30.46 -9.33 12.89
CA GLU A 225 29.01 -9.15 12.83
C GLU A 225 28.67 -7.66 12.77
N ARG A 226 27.80 -7.27 11.85
CA ARG A 226 27.41 -5.86 11.66
C ARG A 226 26.52 -5.36 12.81
N LYS A 227 26.71 -4.09 13.20
CA LYS A 227 25.99 -3.46 14.32
C LYS A 227 25.09 -2.34 13.82
N ARG A 228 23.89 -2.19 14.40
CA ARG A 228 22.82 -1.28 13.92
C ARG A 228 23.27 0.15 13.58
N PHE A 229 24.27 0.71 14.27
CA PHE A 229 24.77 2.07 14.03
C PHE A 229 25.85 2.20 12.94
N GLU A 230 26.31 1.08 12.36
CA GLU A 230 27.33 1.04 11.31
C GLU A 230 26.74 1.39 9.93
N ARG A 231 27.55 2.04 9.09
CA ARG A 231 27.24 2.36 7.67
C ARG A 231 28.10 1.52 6.73
N ILE A 232 28.26 0.22 7.01
CA ILE A 232 29.19 -0.67 6.29
C ILE A 232 28.43 -1.44 5.21
N TYR A 233 28.70 -1.11 3.96
CA TYR A 233 28.15 -1.72 2.76
C TYR A 233 29.14 -2.79 2.26
N ASP A 234 28.71 -4.05 2.25
CA ASP A 234 29.54 -5.18 1.86
C ASP A 234 28.69 -6.37 1.39
N TYR A 235 29.29 -7.36 0.74
CA TYR A 235 28.57 -8.43 0.04
C TYR A 235 28.61 -9.79 0.77
N ASP A 236 27.50 -10.52 0.74
CA ASP A 236 27.44 -11.95 1.07
C ASP A 236 26.42 -12.65 0.15
N VAL A 237 26.43 -13.98 0.15
CA VAL A 237 25.50 -14.83 -0.61
C VAL A 237 24.21 -15.06 0.19
N TYR A 238 23.14 -15.51 -0.45
CA TYR A 238 21.88 -15.84 0.23
C TYR A 238 22.03 -17.19 0.94
N ASN A 239 22.64 -17.13 2.12
CA ASN A 239 22.87 -18.22 3.07
C ASN A 239 22.10 -18.00 4.39
N ASP A 240 21.28 -16.95 4.46
CA ASP A 240 20.47 -16.54 5.60
C ASP A 240 18.98 -16.91 5.48
N LEU A 241 18.57 -17.59 4.40
CA LEU A 241 17.17 -18.01 4.17
C LEU A 241 16.77 -19.29 4.93
N GLY A 242 17.74 -20.12 5.33
CA GLY A 242 17.50 -21.40 5.99
C GLY A 242 17.44 -21.30 7.52
N ASN A 243 16.85 -22.30 8.18
CA ASN A 243 16.88 -22.45 9.64
C ASN A 243 17.22 -23.88 10.10
N PRO A 244 18.36 -24.46 9.67
CA PRO A 244 18.71 -25.86 9.93
C PRO A 244 18.89 -26.17 11.43
N ASP A 245 19.33 -25.20 12.23
CA ASP A 245 19.43 -25.34 13.70
C ASP A 245 18.07 -25.47 14.41
N LYS A 246 16.95 -25.13 13.73
CA LYS A 246 15.57 -25.32 14.22
C LYS A 246 14.93 -26.61 13.71
N SER A 247 15.12 -26.95 12.44
CA SER A 247 14.81 -28.27 11.88
C SER A 247 15.58 -28.48 10.57
N HIS A 248 15.96 -29.73 10.30
CA HIS A 248 16.53 -30.14 9.02
C HIS A 248 15.62 -29.77 7.83
N ASP A 249 14.30 -29.82 7.99
CA ASP A 249 13.32 -29.47 6.94
C ASP A 249 13.32 -27.99 6.57
N LEU A 250 13.94 -27.15 7.41
CA LEU A 250 14.16 -25.73 7.17
C LEU A 250 15.56 -25.43 6.61
N LYS A 251 16.39 -26.44 6.33
CA LYS A 251 17.62 -26.24 5.55
C LYS A 251 17.27 -25.84 4.12
N ARG A 252 17.97 -24.83 3.59
CA ARG A 252 17.89 -24.40 2.19
C ARG A 252 19.30 -24.38 1.60
N PRO A 253 19.46 -24.56 0.28
CA PRO A 253 20.75 -24.38 -0.36
C PRO A 253 21.17 -22.90 -0.30
N VAL A 254 22.48 -22.66 -0.31
CA VAL A 254 23.04 -21.32 -0.48
C VAL A 254 22.87 -20.89 -1.94
N LEU A 255 22.43 -19.65 -2.16
CA LEU A 255 22.31 -19.06 -3.50
C LEU A 255 23.34 -17.95 -3.67
N GLY A 256 24.13 -18.03 -4.74
CA GLY A 256 25.34 -17.26 -4.97
C GLY A 256 26.57 -18.17 -4.91
N GLY A 257 27.28 -18.28 -6.03
CA GLY A 257 28.35 -19.24 -6.28
C GLY A 257 28.08 -20.10 -7.51
N LYS A 258 29.03 -20.98 -7.87
CA LYS A 258 28.98 -21.74 -9.14
C LYS A 258 27.86 -22.77 -9.24
N GLU A 259 27.42 -23.36 -8.12
CA GLU A 259 26.39 -24.41 -8.13
C GLU A 259 24.97 -23.83 -8.27
N ARG A 260 24.76 -22.58 -7.83
CA ARG A 260 23.50 -21.84 -7.91
C ARG A 260 23.82 -20.35 -8.05
N PRO A 261 24.11 -19.85 -9.27
CA PRO A 261 24.41 -18.45 -9.52
C PRO A 261 23.31 -17.53 -8.98
N TYR A 262 23.69 -16.41 -8.34
CA TYR A 262 22.71 -15.46 -7.80
C TYR A 262 23.31 -14.07 -7.54
N PRO A 263 22.52 -12.98 -7.54
CA PRO A 263 22.96 -11.68 -7.04
C PRO A 263 23.44 -11.75 -5.59
N ARG A 264 24.38 -10.89 -5.20
CA ARG A 264 24.82 -10.74 -3.81
C ARG A 264 23.90 -9.79 -3.03
N ARG A 265 23.72 -10.08 -1.74
CA ARG A 265 22.97 -9.26 -0.79
C ARG A 265 23.90 -8.54 0.18
N CYS A 266 23.34 -7.64 0.98
CA CYS A 266 24.04 -6.98 2.07
C CYS A 266 24.58 -7.99 3.09
N ARG A 267 25.90 -8.01 3.29
CA ARG A 267 26.57 -8.81 4.31
C ARG A 267 26.10 -8.40 5.70
N THR A 268 25.70 -9.39 6.49
CA THR A 268 25.28 -9.20 7.89
C THR A 268 26.29 -9.77 8.88
N GLY A 269 26.94 -10.88 8.54
CA GLY A 269 28.09 -11.41 9.29
C GLY A 269 27.75 -11.98 10.66
N ARG A 270 26.50 -12.37 10.91
CA ARG A 270 26.10 -13.13 12.09
C ARG A 270 26.84 -14.49 12.10
N PRO A 271 26.93 -15.18 13.25
CA PRO A 271 27.62 -16.47 13.31
C PRO A 271 27.00 -17.52 12.37
N ARG A 272 27.79 -18.50 11.92
CA ARG A 272 27.29 -19.65 11.12
C ARG A 272 26.45 -20.61 11.96
N THR A 273 25.51 -21.33 11.35
CA THR A 273 24.68 -22.30 12.09
C THR A 273 25.51 -23.49 12.59
N LYS A 274 25.06 -24.14 13.66
CA LYS A 274 25.79 -25.26 14.28
C LYS A 274 25.66 -26.55 13.48
N THR A 275 24.53 -26.74 12.82
CA THR A 275 24.17 -27.93 12.02
C THR A 275 24.61 -27.81 10.56
N ASP A 276 24.77 -26.59 10.03
CA ASP A 276 25.21 -26.33 8.66
C ASP A 276 26.12 -25.09 8.60
N PRO A 277 27.46 -25.25 8.67
CA PRO A 277 28.40 -24.13 8.69
C PRO A 277 28.41 -23.24 7.43
N ALA A 278 27.72 -23.64 6.35
CA ALA A 278 27.49 -22.79 5.18
C ALA A 278 26.42 -21.72 5.46
N SER A 279 25.34 -22.08 6.18
CA SER A 279 24.24 -21.19 6.54
C SER A 279 24.64 -20.15 7.61
N GLU A 280 24.09 -18.94 7.53
CA GLU A 280 24.16 -17.91 8.58
C GLU A 280 23.03 -18.12 9.60
N GLN A 281 23.26 -17.80 10.89
CA GLN A 281 22.21 -17.91 11.92
C GLN A 281 21.08 -16.90 11.70
N ASN A 282 19.87 -17.29 12.10
CA ASN A 282 18.71 -16.39 12.10
C ASN A 282 18.76 -15.40 13.27
N SER A 283 18.12 -14.25 13.07
CA SER A 283 17.97 -13.15 14.04
C SER A 283 16.55 -12.58 13.93
N ALA A 284 16.05 -11.95 14.99
CA ALA A 284 14.78 -11.20 14.97
C ALA A 284 14.96 -9.73 14.53
N SER A 285 15.93 -9.54 13.63
CA SER A 285 16.30 -8.31 12.92
C SER A 285 17.50 -8.63 12.04
N VAL A 286 17.36 -8.45 10.73
CA VAL A 286 18.46 -8.48 9.75
C VAL A 286 19.13 -7.08 9.69
N TYR A 287 20.46 -7.03 9.57
CA TYR A 287 21.20 -5.75 9.46
C TYR A 287 21.12 -5.16 8.06
N VAL A 288 20.94 -3.84 8.00
CA VAL A 288 21.29 -2.98 6.87
C VAL A 288 22.07 -1.75 7.37
N PRO A 289 22.83 -1.05 6.51
CA PRO A 289 23.51 0.20 6.85
C PRO A 289 22.55 1.23 7.44
N ARG A 290 22.97 1.94 8.49
CA ARG A 290 22.06 2.71 9.37
C ARG A 290 21.16 3.73 8.65
N ASP A 291 21.60 4.27 7.52
CA ASP A 291 20.87 5.27 6.73
C ASP A 291 19.90 4.65 5.70
N GLU A 292 20.07 3.37 5.34
CA GLU A 292 19.15 2.61 4.45
C GLU A 292 17.88 2.14 5.17
N ALA A 293 17.95 2.02 6.50
CA ALA A 293 16.81 1.68 7.34
C ALA A 293 15.71 2.75 7.27
N PHE A 294 14.44 2.33 7.40
CA PHE A 294 13.28 3.22 7.26
C PHE A 294 13.34 4.50 8.12
N SER A 295 12.76 5.60 7.61
CA SER A 295 12.50 6.82 8.41
C SER A 295 11.73 6.46 9.68
N GLU A 296 11.78 7.24 10.77
CA GLU A 296 10.96 6.90 11.94
C GLU A 296 9.44 6.95 11.66
N ILE A 297 9.00 7.69 10.64
CA ILE A 297 7.61 7.71 10.19
C ILE A 297 7.27 6.38 9.51
N LYS A 298 8.09 5.97 8.53
CA LYS A 298 7.97 4.69 7.84
C LYS A 298 8.26 3.51 8.78
N GLN A 299 9.04 3.66 9.84
CA GLN A 299 9.28 2.64 10.88
C GLN A 299 8.15 2.57 11.93
N ILE A 300 7.43 3.65 12.26
CA ILE A 300 6.21 3.55 13.09
C ILE A 300 5.04 2.94 12.30
N THR A 301 5.04 3.19 11.00
CA THR A 301 4.09 2.65 10.00
C THR A 301 4.38 1.19 9.62
N PHE A 302 5.65 0.86 9.49
CA PHE A 302 6.17 -0.29 8.75
C PHE A 302 7.40 -0.89 9.43
N SER A 303 7.50 -0.78 10.76
CA SER A 303 8.60 -1.35 11.54
C SER A 303 8.79 -2.80 11.14
N ALA A 304 10.04 -3.17 10.84
CA ALA A 304 10.48 -4.53 10.58
C ALA A 304 9.72 -5.54 11.45
N ASN A 305 9.92 -5.40 12.77
CA ASN A 305 9.32 -6.20 13.82
C ASN A 305 7.79 -6.07 13.88
N THR A 306 7.18 -4.96 13.45
CA THR A 306 5.73 -4.75 13.48
C THR A 306 5.03 -5.42 12.31
N VAL A 307 5.49 -5.22 11.07
CA VAL A 307 4.94 -5.90 9.88
C VAL A 307 5.22 -7.40 9.95
N TYR A 308 6.44 -7.78 10.34
CA TYR A 308 6.81 -9.15 10.69
C TYR A 308 5.85 -9.73 11.74
N SER A 309 5.65 -9.07 12.89
CA SER A 309 4.74 -9.59 13.94
C SER A 309 3.28 -9.58 13.51
N GLY A 310 2.86 -8.69 12.62
CA GLY A 310 1.51 -8.71 12.04
C GLY A 310 1.30 -9.93 11.16
N LEU A 311 2.20 -10.21 10.22
CA LEU A 311 2.12 -11.37 9.35
C LEU A 311 2.33 -12.69 10.13
N HIS A 312 3.25 -12.72 11.10
CA HIS A 312 3.45 -13.85 12.00
C HIS A 312 2.34 -14.04 13.04
N ALA A 313 1.53 -13.02 13.35
CA ALA A 313 0.29 -13.18 14.11
C ALA A 313 -0.90 -13.55 13.22
N LEU A 314 -0.89 -13.14 11.95
CA LEU A 314 -1.96 -13.42 10.98
C LEU A 314 -2.08 -14.92 10.76
N VAL A 315 -1.00 -15.62 10.41
CA VAL A 315 -1.07 -17.06 10.09
C VAL A 315 -1.60 -17.91 11.27
N PRO A 316 -1.14 -17.75 12.53
CA PRO A 316 -1.75 -18.42 13.70
C PRO A 316 -3.19 -17.98 13.98
N SER A 317 -3.53 -16.70 13.78
CA SER A 317 -4.92 -16.23 13.94
C SER A 317 -5.85 -16.88 12.91
N LEU A 318 -5.38 -17.03 11.66
CA LEU A 318 -6.08 -17.74 10.59
C LEU A 318 -6.18 -19.24 10.89
N GLN A 319 -5.11 -19.90 11.34
CA GLN A 319 -5.13 -21.31 11.76
C GLN A 319 -6.09 -21.56 12.93
N THR A 320 -6.28 -20.56 13.81
CA THR A 320 -7.22 -20.63 14.92
C THR A 320 -8.68 -20.37 14.49
N ALA A 321 -8.90 -19.49 13.51
CA ALA A 321 -10.22 -19.24 12.92
C ALA A 321 -10.65 -20.37 11.97
N LEU A 322 -9.70 -20.97 11.25
CA LEU A 322 -9.88 -21.92 10.16
C LEU A 322 -9.25 -23.26 10.56
N LEU A 323 -10.04 -24.06 11.29
CA LEU A 323 -9.64 -25.30 11.99
C LEU A 323 -8.89 -26.36 11.17
N ASN A 324 -8.86 -26.25 9.84
CA ASN A 324 -8.05 -27.09 8.96
C ASN A 324 -7.28 -26.23 7.95
N PRO A 325 -5.93 -26.14 8.02
CA PRO A 325 -5.11 -25.38 7.08
C PRO A 325 -5.20 -25.79 5.61
N SER A 326 -5.57 -27.04 5.30
CA SER A 326 -5.71 -27.54 3.92
C SER A 326 -7.11 -27.35 3.32
N LEU A 327 -8.07 -26.82 4.10
CA LEU A 327 -9.45 -26.64 3.65
C LEU A 327 -9.54 -25.57 2.55
N GLY A 328 -10.08 -25.94 1.39
CA GLY A 328 -10.44 -25.00 0.31
C GLY A 328 -11.75 -24.26 0.60
N PHE A 329 -12.10 -23.29 -0.23
CA PHE A 329 -13.44 -22.70 -0.19
C PHE A 329 -14.49 -23.72 -0.69
N PRO A 330 -15.72 -23.74 -0.14
CA PRO A 330 -16.74 -24.71 -0.57
C PRO A 330 -17.42 -24.36 -1.91
N TYR A 331 -17.44 -23.09 -2.29
CA TYR A 331 -18.08 -22.53 -3.50
C TYR A 331 -17.69 -21.05 -3.67
N PHE A 332 -17.88 -20.46 -4.85
CA PHE A 332 -17.44 -19.08 -5.14
C PHE A 332 -17.96 -18.01 -4.14
N ARG A 333 -19.22 -18.11 -3.71
CA ARG A 333 -19.81 -17.17 -2.74
C ARG A 333 -19.08 -17.13 -1.38
N ALA A 334 -18.35 -18.18 -1.00
CA ALA A 334 -17.53 -18.15 0.20
C ALA A 334 -16.25 -17.31 0.01
N ILE A 335 -15.76 -17.18 -1.22
CA ILE A 335 -14.68 -16.24 -1.58
C ILE A 335 -15.23 -14.81 -1.53
N ASP A 336 -16.42 -14.58 -2.12
CA ASP A 336 -17.10 -13.28 -2.08
C ASP A 336 -17.29 -12.77 -0.63
N SER A 337 -17.61 -13.67 0.32
CA SER A 337 -17.79 -13.31 1.73
C SER A 337 -16.53 -12.74 2.42
N LEU A 338 -15.33 -12.91 1.84
CA LEU A 338 -14.12 -12.22 2.32
C LEU A 338 -14.21 -10.70 2.15
N PHE A 339 -14.96 -10.24 1.15
CA PHE A 339 -15.20 -8.83 0.83
C PHE A 339 -16.53 -8.33 1.42
N ASP A 340 -17.59 -9.16 1.39
CA ASP A 340 -18.93 -8.77 1.88
C ASP A 340 -19.05 -8.79 3.41
N ASP A 341 -18.72 -9.92 4.06
CA ASP A 341 -18.96 -10.17 5.49
C ASP A 341 -17.67 -10.08 6.34
N GLY A 342 -16.52 -10.43 5.75
CA GLY A 342 -15.22 -10.53 6.40
C GLY A 342 -15.00 -11.80 7.23
N LEU A 343 -13.74 -12.26 7.30
CA LEU A 343 -13.36 -13.41 8.11
C LEU A 343 -13.23 -13.01 9.60
N LYS A 344 -14.11 -13.52 10.45
CA LYS A 344 -14.09 -13.25 11.90
C LYS A 344 -12.85 -13.86 12.56
N LEU A 345 -12.08 -13.02 13.25
CA LEU A 345 -10.87 -13.44 13.97
C LEU A 345 -11.19 -13.81 15.44
N PRO A 346 -10.42 -14.73 16.07
CA PRO A 346 -10.59 -15.08 17.47
C PRO A 346 -10.33 -13.89 18.41
N PRO A 347 -10.91 -13.87 19.63
CA PRO A 347 -10.86 -12.72 20.56
C PRO A 347 -9.53 -12.54 21.33
N THR A 348 -8.39 -12.80 20.69
CA THR A 348 -7.05 -12.65 21.29
C THR A 348 -6.55 -11.20 21.22
N LYS A 349 -6.83 -10.44 22.29
CA LYS A 349 -6.59 -8.98 22.38
C LYS A 349 -5.18 -8.49 22.00
N ILE A 350 -4.14 -9.32 22.19
CA ILE A 350 -2.75 -8.93 21.87
C ILE A 350 -2.52 -9.01 20.36
N GLU A 351 -2.87 -10.13 19.73
CA GLU A 351 -2.70 -10.37 18.30
C GLU A 351 -3.57 -9.42 17.48
N GLN A 352 -4.84 -9.23 17.86
CA GLN A 352 -5.74 -8.23 17.27
C GLN A 352 -5.13 -6.82 17.32
N GLY A 353 -4.48 -6.44 18.43
CA GLY A 353 -3.82 -5.15 18.57
C GLY A 353 -2.63 -4.95 17.61
N ILE A 354 -1.84 -6.00 17.36
CA ILE A 354 -0.72 -5.97 16.40
C ILE A 354 -1.27 -5.94 14.97
N LEU A 355 -2.21 -6.83 14.66
CA LEU A 355 -2.87 -6.93 13.36
C LEU A 355 -3.54 -5.60 12.95
N ARG A 356 -4.27 -4.94 13.85
CA ARG A 356 -4.85 -3.59 13.64
C ARG A 356 -3.82 -2.48 13.37
N ASN A 357 -2.53 -2.68 13.59
CA ASN A 357 -1.49 -1.71 13.21
C ASN A 357 -0.90 -1.98 11.81
N VAL A 358 -1.02 -3.21 11.30
CA VAL A 358 -0.45 -3.64 10.01
C VAL A 358 -1.51 -3.74 8.90
N LEU A 359 -2.74 -4.13 9.25
CA LEU A 359 -3.87 -4.31 8.33
C LEU A 359 -5.15 -3.50 8.68
N PRO A 360 -5.14 -2.28 9.25
CA PRO A 360 -6.36 -1.51 9.56
C PRO A 360 -7.19 -1.03 8.36
N ARG A 361 -6.76 -1.26 7.10
CA ARG A 361 -7.69 -1.20 5.96
C ARG A 361 -8.63 -2.41 5.96
N LEU A 362 -8.08 -3.59 6.22
CA LEU A 362 -8.79 -4.86 6.16
C LEU A 362 -9.50 -5.20 7.49
N ILE A 363 -9.01 -4.70 8.63
CA ILE A 363 -9.54 -5.09 9.94
C ILE A 363 -10.61 -4.10 10.41
N LYS A 364 -11.86 -4.59 10.43
CA LYS A 364 -13.05 -3.82 10.77
C LYS A 364 -13.70 -4.42 12.01
N THR A 365 -13.96 -3.60 13.03
CA THR A 365 -14.54 -4.07 14.30
C THR A 365 -16.05 -4.30 14.16
N VAL A 366 -16.48 -5.54 14.39
CA VAL A 366 -17.90 -5.92 14.32
C VAL A 366 -18.59 -5.61 15.65
N LYS A 367 -19.89 -5.29 15.61
CA LYS A 367 -20.68 -4.91 16.81
C LYS A 367 -20.64 -5.97 17.93
N ASP A 368 -20.52 -7.25 17.57
CA ASP A 368 -20.48 -8.38 18.51
C ASP A 368 -19.04 -8.69 18.99
N ALA A 369 -18.37 -7.67 19.53
CA ALA A 369 -17.09 -7.71 20.25
C ALA A 369 -15.82 -8.26 19.55
N ASN A 370 -15.94 -8.91 18.39
CA ASN A 370 -14.81 -9.45 17.62
C ASN A 370 -14.46 -8.57 16.41
N ASP A 371 -13.20 -8.63 15.99
CA ASP A 371 -12.76 -8.07 14.70
C ASP A 371 -13.01 -9.05 13.56
N ALA A 372 -13.25 -8.50 12.36
CA ALA A 372 -13.25 -9.25 11.11
C ALA A 372 -12.15 -8.70 10.17
N LEU A 373 -11.49 -9.61 9.48
CA LEU A 373 -10.60 -9.33 8.35
C LEU A 373 -11.46 -9.32 7.08
N GLN A 374 -11.90 -8.14 6.66
CA GLN A 374 -12.74 -7.87 5.50
C GLN A 374 -11.92 -7.16 4.42
N PHE A 375 -11.81 -7.78 3.26
CA PHE A 375 -11.00 -7.26 2.15
C PHE A 375 -11.72 -6.15 1.39
N GLU A 376 -10.96 -5.19 0.87
CA GLU A 376 -11.49 -4.18 -0.06
C GLU A 376 -11.67 -4.82 -1.44
N ILE A 377 -12.77 -4.51 -2.14
CA ILE A 377 -13.07 -5.07 -3.46
C ILE A 377 -12.06 -4.52 -4.48
N PRO A 378 -11.35 -5.36 -5.26
CA PRO A 378 -10.46 -4.89 -6.33
C PRO A 378 -11.25 -4.26 -7.48
N ASP A 379 -10.75 -3.16 -8.08
CA ASP A 379 -11.39 -2.45 -9.21
C ASP A 379 -11.84 -3.36 -10.36
N THR A 380 -11.12 -4.46 -10.60
CA THR A 380 -11.44 -5.46 -11.62
C THR A 380 -12.76 -6.18 -11.31
N LEU A 381 -12.97 -6.56 -10.04
CA LEU A 381 -14.15 -7.27 -9.56
C LEU A 381 -15.34 -6.33 -9.34
N ASP A 382 -15.09 -5.08 -8.92
CA ASP A 382 -16.11 -4.04 -8.73
C ASP A 382 -16.79 -3.66 -10.06
N ARG A 383 -15.97 -3.44 -11.10
CA ARG A 383 -16.47 -3.10 -12.45
C ARG A 383 -17.21 -4.24 -13.13
N ASP A 384 -16.79 -5.48 -12.88
CA ASP A 384 -17.36 -6.68 -13.50
C ASP A 384 -17.02 -7.95 -12.69
N LYS A 385 -18.01 -8.47 -11.97
CA LYS A 385 -17.85 -9.68 -11.15
C LYS A 385 -17.44 -10.95 -11.93
N PHE A 386 -17.57 -10.95 -13.25
CA PHE A 386 -17.24 -12.09 -14.11
C PHE A 386 -15.96 -11.90 -14.95
N PHE A 387 -15.21 -10.81 -14.75
CA PHE A 387 -14.04 -10.45 -15.58
C PHE A 387 -13.06 -11.61 -15.78
N TRP A 388 -12.72 -12.30 -14.69
CA TRP A 388 -11.72 -13.37 -14.62
C TRP A 388 -12.12 -14.66 -15.34
N PHE A 389 -13.42 -14.88 -15.60
CA PHE A 389 -13.86 -16.04 -16.38
C PHE A 389 -13.48 -15.92 -17.86
N ARG A 390 -13.41 -14.69 -18.40
CA ARG A 390 -13.20 -14.41 -19.82
C ARG A 390 -11.84 -14.89 -20.32
N ASP A 391 -11.81 -15.19 -21.62
CA ASP A 391 -10.59 -15.55 -22.34
C ASP A 391 -9.89 -14.29 -22.88
N GLU A 392 -10.67 -13.26 -23.21
CA GLU A 392 -10.22 -11.93 -23.60
C GLU A 392 -9.43 -11.25 -22.47
N GLU A 393 -9.91 -11.36 -21.23
CA GLU A 393 -9.24 -10.75 -20.07
C GLU A 393 -7.99 -11.53 -19.65
N PHE A 394 -8.01 -12.86 -19.76
CA PHE A 394 -6.82 -13.71 -19.62
C PHE A 394 -5.73 -13.34 -20.64
N GLY A 395 -6.11 -13.10 -21.91
CA GLY A 395 -5.21 -12.57 -22.93
C GLY A 395 -4.72 -11.15 -22.61
N ARG A 396 -5.63 -10.22 -22.29
CA ARG A 396 -5.32 -8.80 -22.01
C ARG A 396 -4.36 -8.61 -20.83
N GLN A 397 -4.47 -9.43 -19.78
CA GLN A 397 -3.57 -9.33 -18.62
C GLN A 397 -2.11 -9.68 -18.94
N THR A 398 -1.82 -10.35 -20.07
CA THR A 398 -0.43 -10.55 -20.55
C THR A 398 0.22 -9.28 -21.13
N LEU A 399 -0.59 -8.26 -21.45
CA LEU A 399 -0.14 -6.96 -21.99
C LEU A 399 -0.32 -5.79 -21.01
N ALA A 400 -1.30 -5.91 -20.10
CA ALA A 400 -1.80 -4.82 -19.27
C ALA A 400 -2.21 -5.25 -17.85
N GLY A 401 -1.85 -6.47 -17.42
CA GLY A 401 -2.15 -7.01 -16.10
C GLY A 401 -0.95 -6.91 -15.15
N LEU A 402 -0.87 -7.89 -14.24
CA LEU A 402 0.17 -7.97 -13.19
C LEU A 402 1.56 -8.38 -13.72
N ASN A 403 1.63 -9.16 -14.81
CA ASN A 403 2.88 -9.70 -15.35
C ASN A 403 3.06 -9.34 -16.84
N PRO A 404 3.03 -8.04 -17.22
CA PRO A 404 2.89 -7.62 -18.61
C PRO A 404 4.19 -7.75 -19.43
N CYS A 405 5.28 -8.27 -18.83
CA CYS A 405 6.62 -8.33 -19.41
C CYS A 405 7.05 -9.74 -19.89
N CYS A 406 6.20 -10.77 -19.77
CA CYS A 406 6.61 -12.16 -20.06
C CYS A 406 6.24 -12.68 -21.45
N ILE A 407 5.22 -12.13 -22.11
CA ILE A 407 4.74 -12.62 -23.41
C ILE A 407 5.76 -12.41 -24.52
N GLN A 408 5.87 -13.38 -25.44
CA GLN A 408 6.83 -13.40 -26.54
C GLN A 408 6.13 -13.70 -27.86
N LEU A 409 6.72 -13.26 -28.97
CA LEU A 409 6.35 -13.69 -30.31
C LEU A 409 6.80 -15.14 -30.56
N VAL A 410 5.99 -15.98 -31.21
CA VAL A 410 6.43 -17.30 -31.67
C VAL A 410 7.41 -17.13 -32.83
N LYS A 411 8.67 -17.56 -32.63
CA LYS A 411 9.76 -17.43 -33.61
C LYS A 411 10.12 -18.76 -34.30
N GLU A 412 9.73 -19.88 -33.72
CA GLU A 412 10.11 -21.23 -34.14
C GLU A 412 8.88 -22.13 -34.12
N TRP A 413 8.74 -23.00 -35.13
CA TRP A 413 7.64 -23.97 -35.23
C TRP A 413 8.13 -25.29 -35.87
N PRO A 414 7.67 -26.47 -35.40
CA PRO A 414 6.86 -26.70 -34.21
C PRO A 414 7.61 -26.35 -32.92
N LEU A 415 6.87 -26.03 -31.86
CA LEU A 415 7.43 -25.71 -30.54
C LEU A 415 8.20 -26.91 -29.97
N LYS A 416 9.39 -26.67 -29.42
CA LYS A 416 10.22 -27.69 -28.76
C LYS A 416 10.83 -27.18 -27.46
N SER A 417 10.98 -28.09 -26.50
CA SER A 417 11.80 -27.91 -25.31
C SER A 417 13.28 -27.99 -25.64
N LYS A 418 14.10 -27.26 -24.88
CA LYS A 418 15.58 -27.30 -24.89
C LYS A 418 16.15 -28.22 -23.80
N LEU A 419 15.29 -28.81 -22.98
CA LEU A 419 15.66 -29.76 -21.94
C LEU A 419 16.05 -31.13 -22.51
N ASP A 420 16.87 -31.87 -21.76
CA ASP A 420 17.34 -33.21 -22.12
C ASP A 420 16.18 -34.21 -22.30
N PRO A 421 15.96 -34.76 -23.51
CA PRO A 421 14.88 -35.71 -23.75
C PRO A 421 15.02 -37.06 -23.02
N GLU A 422 16.23 -37.46 -22.62
CA GLU A 422 16.44 -38.70 -21.84
C GLU A 422 15.94 -38.55 -20.40
N ILE A 423 16.00 -37.34 -19.84
CA ILE A 423 15.53 -37.02 -18.49
C ILE A 423 14.06 -36.62 -18.50
N TYR A 424 13.65 -35.78 -19.45
CA TYR A 424 12.36 -35.09 -19.43
C TYR A 424 11.32 -35.62 -20.44
N GLY A 425 11.70 -36.58 -21.29
CA GLY A 425 10.86 -37.15 -22.34
C GLY A 425 10.87 -36.32 -23.64
N PRO A 426 10.09 -36.73 -24.66
CA PRO A 426 10.10 -36.10 -25.99
C PRO A 426 9.93 -34.58 -25.95
N ALA A 427 10.82 -33.86 -26.64
CA ALA A 427 10.96 -32.42 -26.58
C ALA A 427 9.89 -31.65 -27.39
N GLU A 428 9.31 -32.28 -28.41
CA GLU A 428 8.22 -31.73 -29.22
C GLU A 428 7.01 -31.40 -28.35
N SER A 429 6.45 -30.20 -28.51
CA SER A 429 5.14 -29.85 -27.92
C SER A 429 4.03 -30.73 -28.52
N ALA A 430 3.01 -31.04 -27.72
CA ALA A 430 1.78 -31.65 -28.19
C ALA A 430 0.86 -30.66 -28.94
N ILE A 431 1.19 -29.36 -28.98
CA ILE A 431 0.46 -28.36 -29.77
C ILE A 431 0.87 -28.50 -31.24
N THR A 432 -0.05 -28.97 -32.08
CA THR A 432 0.18 -29.17 -33.52
C THR A 432 -0.40 -28.03 -34.38
N ALA A 433 0.02 -27.95 -35.64
CA ALA A 433 -0.46 -26.95 -36.60
C ALA A 433 -1.97 -27.09 -36.83
N GLU A 434 -2.45 -28.31 -37.05
CA GLU A 434 -3.85 -28.63 -37.35
C GLU A 434 -4.79 -28.29 -36.18
N LEU A 435 -4.30 -28.40 -34.94
CA LEU A 435 -5.01 -27.94 -33.74
C LEU A 435 -5.13 -26.41 -33.75
N ILE A 436 -4.03 -25.71 -34.01
CA ILE A 436 -3.99 -24.24 -33.96
C ILE A 436 -4.75 -23.59 -35.12
N GLU A 437 -4.67 -24.11 -36.34
CA GLU A 437 -5.45 -23.63 -37.48
C GLU A 437 -6.96 -23.84 -37.28
N ARG A 438 -7.35 -24.94 -36.62
CA ARG A 438 -8.75 -25.17 -36.20
C ARG A 438 -9.20 -24.15 -35.17
N GLU A 439 -8.38 -23.82 -34.16
CA GLU A 439 -8.74 -22.79 -33.17
C GLU A 439 -8.62 -21.35 -33.71
N ILE A 440 -7.84 -21.12 -34.76
CA ILE A 440 -7.85 -19.92 -35.63
C ILE A 440 -9.08 -19.93 -36.57
N LYS A 441 -9.82 -21.04 -36.65
CA LYS A 441 -11.04 -21.23 -37.45
C LYS A 441 -10.84 -21.00 -38.95
N GLY A 442 -9.63 -21.27 -39.44
CA GLY A 442 -9.28 -21.12 -40.86
C GLY A 442 -9.26 -19.69 -41.39
N PHE A 443 -9.15 -18.66 -40.54
CA PHE A 443 -8.93 -17.28 -41.00
C PHE A 443 -7.59 -17.11 -41.74
N MET A 444 -6.58 -17.90 -41.36
CA MET A 444 -5.25 -18.00 -41.97
C MET A 444 -4.59 -19.29 -41.50
N THR A 445 -3.58 -19.76 -42.24
CA THR A 445 -2.69 -20.86 -41.84
C THR A 445 -1.75 -20.46 -40.69
N ILE A 446 -1.08 -21.43 -40.08
CA ILE A 446 -0.10 -21.16 -39.03
C ILE A 446 1.15 -20.45 -39.58
N ASP A 447 1.58 -20.78 -40.79
CA ASP A 447 2.71 -20.11 -41.46
C ASP A 447 2.37 -18.64 -41.75
N GLU A 448 1.16 -18.33 -42.24
CA GLU A 448 0.70 -16.95 -42.40
C GLU A 448 0.62 -16.25 -41.04
N ALA A 449 0.11 -16.90 -39.98
CA ALA A 449 0.02 -16.32 -38.64
C ALA A 449 1.39 -15.99 -38.02
N ILE A 450 2.42 -16.80 -38.29
CA ILE A 450 3.80 -16.55 -37.84
C ILE A 450 4.44 -15.43 -38.69
N ASN A 451 4.30 -15.48 -40.02
CA ASN A 451 4.86 -14.47 -40.93
C ASN A 451 4.24 -13.07 -40.69
N GLU A 452 2.94 -12.98 -40.42
CA GLU A 452 2.26 -11.74 -40.04
C GLU A 452 2.43 -11.36 -38.55
N LYS A 453 3.24 -12.12 -37.80
CA LYS A 453 3.54 -11.91 -36.38
C LYS A 453 2.30 -11.87 -35.45
N LYS A 454 1.30 -12.71 -35.75
CA LYS A 454 0.03 -12.80 -35.00
C LYS A 454 0.02 -13.89 -33.93
N LEU A 455 1.00 -14.79 -33.90
CA LEU A 455 1.06 -15.89 -32.93
C LEU A 455 2.05 -15.59 -31.78
N PHE A 456 1.57 -15.60 -30.54
CA PHE A 456 2.31 -15.24 -29.33
C PHE A 456 2.26 -16.36 -28.29
N ILE A 457 3.23 -16.38 -27.38
CA ILE A 457 3.40 -17.43 -26.37
C ILE A 457 3.77 -16.87 -24.99
N LEU A 458 3.20 -17.48 -23.95
CA LEU A 458 3.83 -17.58 -22.62
C LEU A 458 4.41 -18.99 -22.50
N ASP A 459 5.72 -19.11 -22.40
CA ASP A 459 6.41 -20.39 -22.22
C ASP A 459 7.13 -20.39 -20.86
N TYR A 460 6.61 -21.21 -19.95
CA TYR A 460 7.24 -21.52 -18.65
C TYR A 460 7.65 -22.99 -18.57
N HIS A 461 7.59 -23.73 -19.68
CA HIS A 461 7.82 -25.17 -19.69
C HIS A 461 9.23 -25.53 -19.25
N ASP A 462 10.25 -24.93 -19.86
CA ASP A 462 11.63 -25.36 -19.65
C ASP A 462 12.18 -24.96 -18.27
N LEU A 463 11.69 -23.88 -17.66
CA LEU A 463 12.04 -23.48 -16.29
C LEU A 463 11.28 -24.32 -15.24
N LEU A 464 10.02 -24.67 -15.48
CA LEU A 464 9.18 -25.35 -14.48
C LEU A 464 9.25 -26.87 -14.54
N LEU A 465 9.46 -27.49 -15.71
CA LEU A 465 9.49 -28.95 -15.86
C LEU A 465 10.55 -29.63 -14.96
N PRO A 466 11.77 -29.08 -14.75
CA PRO A 466 12.75 -29.61 -13.79
C PRO A 466 12.26 -29.62 -12.33
N TYR A 467 11.26 -28.79 -12.01
CA TYR A 467 10.70 -28.67 -10.66
C TYR A 467 9.50 -29.59 -10.43
N VAL A 468 8.80 -30.03 -11.48
CA VAL A 468 7.52 -30.78 -11.36
C VAL A 468 7.61 -31.99 -10.45
N LYS A 469 8.62 -32.85 -10.64
CA LYS A 469 8.77 -34.06 -9.84
C LYS A 469 8.97 -33.74 -8.35
N LYS A 470 9.97 -32.91 -8.02
CA LYS A 470 10.31 -32.56 -6.62
C LYS A 470 9.20 -31.76 -5.94
N VAL A 471 8.44 -30.94 -6.68
CA VAL A 471 7.28 -30.21 -6.13
C VAL A 471 6.11 -31.14 -5.82
N ARG A 472 5.84 -32.15 -6.64
CA ARG A 472 4.76 -33.14 -6.40
C ARG A 472 5.04 -34.12 -5.24
N GLU A 473 6.26 -34.11 -4.68
CA GLU A 473 6.58 -34.76 -3.40
C GLU A 473 6.08 -33.97 -2.17
N ILE A 474 5.53 -32.76 -2.37
CA ILE A 474 4.95 -31.90 -1.32
C ILE A 474 3.43 -32.05 -1.33
N GLU A 475 2.82 -32.32 -0.18
CA GLU A 475 1.37 -32.41 -0.05
C GLU A 475 0.67 -31.07 -0.33
N GLY A 476 -0.46 -31.12 -1.05
CA GLY A 476 -1.33 -29.96 -1.26
C GLY A 476 -0.81 -28.93 -2.26
N THR A 477 0.14 -29.30 -3.13
CA THR A 477 0.60 -28.51 -4.28
C THR A 477 0.80 -29.40 -5.51
N THR A 478 0.76 -28.81 -6.70
CA THR A 478 1.26 -29.41 -7.94
C THR A 478 1.85 -28.34 -8.86
N LEU A 479 2.52 -28.81 -9.91
CA LEU A 479 3.18 -28.03 -10.95
C LEU A 479 3.16 -28.82 -12.26
N TYR A 480 3.25 -28.10 -13.38
CA TYR A 480 3.58 -28.65 -14.70
C TYR A 480 4.62 -27.76 -15.38
N GLY A 481 5.36 -28.29 -16.35
CA GLY A 481 5.90 -27.44 -17.42
C GLY A 481 4.72 -26.98 -18.28
N SER A 482 4.56 -25.68 -18.55
CA SER A 482 3.38 -25.17 -19.26
C SER A 482 3.67 -24.16 -20.35
N ARG A 483 2.92 -24.26 -21.46
CA ARG A 483 2.88 -23.26 -22.54
C ARG A 483 1.46 -22.74 -22.73
N THR A 484 1.32 -21.49 -23.15
CA THR A 484 0.03 -20.92 -23.57
C THR A 484 0.22 -20.12 -24.84
N LEU A 485 -0.54 -20.45 -25.89
CA LEU A 485 -0.55 -19.72 -27.15
C LEU A 485 -1.71 -18.73 -27.21
N PHE A 486 -1.43 -17.57 -27.80
CA PHE A 486 -2.37 -16.49 -28.05
C PHE A 486 -2.30 -16.05 -29.52
N PHE A 487 -3.43 -15.60 -30.06
CA PHE A 487 -3.57 -15.05 -31.40
C PHE A 487 -3.99 -13.59 -31.33
N LEU A 488 -3.26 -12.72 -32.04
CA LEU A 488 -3.60 -11.33 -32.21
C LEU A 488 -4.74 -11.20 -33.24
N THR A 489 -5.90 -10.76 -32.75
CA THR A 489 -7.08 -10.54 -33.57
C THR A 489 -6.95 -9.30 -34.46
N LEU A 490 -7.82 -9.17 -35.46
CA LEU A 490 -7.96 -7.94 -36.26
C LEU A 490 -8.35 -6.71 -35.42
N ASP A 491 -8.85 -6.93 -34.20
CA ASP A 491 -9.21 -5.90 -33.22
C ASP A 491 -8.02 -5.46 -32.33
N GLY A 492 -6.81 -5.98 -32.55
CA GLY A 492 -5.62 -5.64 -31.76
C GLY A 492 -5.57 -6.29 -30.36
N THR A 493 -6.54 -7.14 -30.03
CA THR A 493 -6.61 -7.88 -28.74
C THR A 493 -6.08 -9.30 -28.90
N LEU A 494 -5.55 -9.86 -27.81
CA LEU A 494 -5.09 -11.26 -27.77
C LEU A 494 -6.22 -12.21 -27.36
N ARG A 495 -6.43 -13.25 -28.15
CA ARG A 495 -7.30 -14.39 -27.82
C ARG A 495 -6.45 -15.63 -27.53
N PRO A 496 -6.60 -16.31 -26.39
CA PRO A 496 -5.92 -17.59 -26.15
C PRO A 496 -6.42 -18.66 -27.13
N LEU A 497 -5.52 -19.53 -27.57
CA LEU A 497 -5.82 -20.65 -28.46
C LEU A 497 -5.68 -22.01 -27.75
N ALA A 498 -4.60 -22.19 -26.99
CA ALA A 498 -4.22 -23.48 -26.44
C ALA A 498 -3.37 -23.33 -25.18
N ILE A 499 -3.51 -24.27 -24.25
CA ILE A 499 -2.65 -24.46 -23.09
C ILE A 499 -2.08 -25.88 -23.14
N GLU A 500 -0.76 -26.03 -23.17
CA GLU A 500 -0.08 -27.30 -22.93
C GLU A 500 0.31 -27.38 -21.45
N LEU A 501 0.02 -28.52 -20.81
CA LEU A 501 0.55 -28.89 -19.49
C LEU A 501 1.34 -30.20 -19.62
N THR A 502 2.55 -30.25 -19.09
CA THR A 502 3.49 -31.39 -19.19
C THR A 502 3.97 -31.84 -17.81
N ARG A 503 3.89 -33.16 -17.55
CA ARG A 503 4.60 -33.87 -16.46
C ARG A 503 5.76 -34.68 -17.08
N PRO A 504 7.00 -34.60 -16.54
CA PRO A 504 8.12 -35.41 -17.02
C PRO A 504 7.95 -36.89 -16.61
N PRO A 505 8.77 -37.82 -17.13
CA PRO A 505 8.81 -39.20 -16.65
C PRO A 505 9.05 -39.27 -15.13
N MET A 506 8.11 -39.86 -14.40
CA MET A 506 8.21 -40.07 -12.94
C MET A 506 7.29 -41.22 -12.52
N ASP A 507 7.57 -41.80 -11.35
CA ASP A 507 6.73 -42.81 -10.68
C ASP A 507 6.44 -44.06 -11.55
N GLY A 508 7.40 -44.41 -12.41
CA GLY A 508 7.28 -45.51 -13.38
C GLY A 508 6.45 -45.19 -14.62
N LYS A 509 5.87 -43.98 -14.71
CA LYS A 509 5.05 -43.52 -15.83
C LYS A 509 5.89 -42.72 -16.85
N PRO A 510 5.59 -42.82 -18.16
CA PRO A 510 6.21 -41.97 -19.18
C PRO A 510 5.86 -40.49 -18.98
N GLN A 511 6.47 -39.62 -19.78
CA GLN A 511 6.05 -38.21 -19.92
C GLN A 511 4.54 -38.19 -20.23
N TRP A 512 3.79 -37.32 -19.55
CA TRP A 512 2.40 -37.02 -19.86
C TRP A 512 2.31 -35.56 -20.30
N LYS A 513 1.53 -35.29 -21.35
CA LYS A 513 1.20 -33.94 -21.78
C LYS A 513 -0.15 -33.92 -22.48
N GLU A 514 -0.91 -32.87 -22.25
CA GLU A 514 -2.22 -32.64 -22.88
C GLU A 514 -2.36 -31.16 -23.29
N VAL A 515 -3.09 -30.94 -24.39
CA VAL A 515 -3.40 -29.60 -24.91
C VAL A 515 -4.88 -29.29 -24.71
N PHE A 516 -5.15 -28.35 -23.81
CA PHE A 516 -6.47 -27.82 -23.55
C PHE A 516 -6.74 -26.63 -24.48
N THR A 517 -7.99 -26.47 -24.92
CA THR A 517 -8.43 -25.41 -25.87
C THR A 517 -9.77 -24.81 -25.43
N PRO A 518 -10.11 -23.56 -25.83
CA PRO A 518 -11.41 -22.95 -25.56
C PRO A 518 -12.58 -23.76 -26.16
N ALA A 519 -13.33 -24.45 -25.30
CA ALA A 519 -14.35 -25.42 -25.70
C ALA A 519 -15.79 -24.97 -25.40
N TRP A 520 -16.73 -25.53 -26.17
CA TRP A 520 -18.16 -25.12 -26.15
C TRP A 520 -19.10 -26.15 -25.52
N HIS A 521 -18.61 -27.37 -25.25
CA HIS A 521 -19.33 -28.42 -24.52
C HIS A 521 -18.96 -28.39 -23.03
N ALA A 522 -19.89 -28.76 -22.16
CA ALA A 522 -19.78 -28.56 -20.70
C ALA A 522 -18.45 -29.07 -20.11
N THR A 523 -18.01 -30.27 -20.48
CA THR A 523 -16.74 -30.86 -20.01
C THR A 523 -15.54 -30.01 -20.38
N GLY A 524 -15.42 -29.62 -21.65
CA GLY A 524 -14.28 -28.85 -22.15
C GLY A 524 -14.21 -27.46 -21.51
N VAL A 525 -15.35 -26.81 -21.27
CA VAL A 525 -15.42 -25.54 -20.53
C VAL A 525 -14.78 -25.65 -19.14
N TRP A 526 -14.98 -26.77 -18.44
CA TRP A 526 -14.37 -26.99 -17.12
C TRP A 526 -12.90 -27.38 -17.20
N LEU A 527 -12.51 -28.26 -18.13
CA LEU A 527 -11.09 -28.61 -18.33
C LEU A 527 -10.26 -27.37 -18.76
N TRP A 528 -10.81 -26.49 -19.60
CA TRP A 528 -10.20 -25.22 -19.95
C TRP A 528 -10.02 -24.29 -18.74
N ARG A 529 -11.02 -24.21 -17.84
CA ARG A 529 -10.90 -23.46 -16.58
C ARG A 529 -9.81 -24.01 -15.65
N PHE A 530 -9.69 -25.34 -15.56
CA PHE A 530 -8.57 -25.98 -14.85
C PHE A 530 -7.22 -25.61 -15.48
N ALA A 531 -7.09 -25.74 -16.80
CA ALA A 531 -5.86 -25.39 -17.52
C ALA A 531 -5.45 -23.92 -17.31
N LYS A 532 -6.41 -22.96 -17.39
CA LYS A 532 -6.18 -21.56 -17.04
C LYS A 532 -5.73 -21.40 -15.58
N ALA A 533 -6.37 -22.08 -14.62
CA ALA A 533 -6.01 -21.99 -13.21
C ALA A 533 -4.57 -22.47 -12.93
N HIS A 534 -4.12 -23.56 -13.58
CA HIS A 534 -2.73 -24.01 -13.50
C HIS A 534 -1.75 -23.00 -14.10
N VAL A 535 -2.00 -22.52 -15.33
CA VAL A 535 -1.14 -21.51 -15.96
C VAL A 535 -1.07 -20.22 -15.15
N LEU A 536 -2.18 -19.78 -14.55
CA LEU A 536 -2.20 -18.58 -13.71
C LEU A 536 -1.46 -18.78 -12.38
N ALA A 537 -1.43 -20.00 -11.83
CA ALA A 537 -0.57 -20.35 -10.69
C ALA A 537 0.92 -20.33 -11.08
N HIS A 538 1.26 -20.86 -12.25
CA HIS A 538 2.62 -20.81 -12.80
C HIS A 538 3.06 -19.36 -13.08
N ASP A 539 2.21 -18.56 -13.72
CA ASP A 539 2.48 -17.16 -14.05
C ASP A 539 2.56 -16.28 -12.80
N SER A 540 1.79 -16.56 -11.75
CA SER A 540 1.91 -15.86 -10.46
C SER A 540 3.17 -16.25 -9.69
N GLY A 541 3.61 -17.51 -9.78
CA GLY A 541 4.92 -17.94 -9.29
C GLY A 541 6.08 -17.28 -10.04
N TYR A 542 6.02 -17.26 -11.38
CA TYR A 542 7.03 -16.61 -12.22
C TYR A 542 7.05 -15.09 -12.01
N HIS A 543 5.89 -14.44 -11.96
CA HIS A 543 5.74 -13.02 -11.64
C HIS A 543 6.47 -12.68 -10.35
N GLN A 544 6.10 -13.34 -9.25
CA GLN A 544 6.59 -12.94 -7.93
C GLN A 544 8.07 -13.30 -7.72
N LEU A 545 8.53 -14.44 -8.22
CA LEU A 545 9.92 -14.89 -8.05
C LEU A 545 10.90 -14.28 -9.07
N VAL A 546 10.46 -14.07 -10.31
CA VAL A 546 11.32 -13.69 -11.44
C VAL A 546 11.06 -12.26 -11.89
N SER A 547 9.86 -11.94 -12.39
CA SER A 547 9.53 -10.61 -12.93
C SER A 547 9.64 -9.50 -11.88
N HIS A 548 9.30 -9.81 -10.63
CA HIS A 548 9.33 -8.92 -9.48
C HIS A 548 10.60 -9.14 -8.65
N TRP A 549 10.64 -10.16 -7.77
CA TRP A 549 11.72 -10.32 -6.78
C TRP A 549 13.12 -10.39 -7.40
N LEU A 550 13.34 -11.21 -8.44
CA LEU A 550 14.66 -11.30 -9.05
C LEU A 550 15.05 -10.03 -9.82
N ARG A 551 14.24 -9.65 -10.83
CA ARG A 551 14.57 -8.58 -11.79
C ARG A 551 14.62 -7.19 -11.15
N THR A 552 13.90 -6.94 -10.05
CA THR A 552 13.99 -5.67 -9.31
C THR A 552 14.79 -5.81 -8.03
N HIS A 553 14.26 -6.49 -7.00
CA HIS A 553 14.82 -6.49 -5.66
C HIS A 553 16.24 -7.07 -5.60
N CYS A 554 16.44 -8.30 -6.07
CA CYS A 554 17.75 -8.96 -6.04
C CYS A 554 18.76 -8.35 -7.01
N ALA A 555 18.34 -7.97 -8.23
CA ALA A 555 19.25 -7.33 -9.18
C ALA A 555 19.68 -5.91 -8.74
N THR A 556 18.83 -5.19 -7.99
CA THR A 556 19.17 -3.83 -7.54
C THR A 556 20.13 -3.80 -6.35
N GLU A 557 19.99 -4.70 -5.37
CA GLU A 557 20.81 -4.68 -4.12
C GLU A 557 22.33 -4.58 -4.39
N PRO A 558 22.92 -5.32 -5.37
CA PRO A 558 24.29 -5.13 -5.83
C PRO A 558 24.68 -3.70 -6.23
N TYR A 559 23.80 -2.98 -6.94
CA TYR A 559 24.05 -1.62 -7.41
C TYR A 559 24.13 -0.63 -6.24
N ILE A 560 23.29 -0.81 -5.22
CA ILE A 560 23.25 0.04 -4.01
C ILE A 560 24.55 -0.12 -3.21
N ILE A 561 24.95 -1.37 -3.00
CA ILE A 561 26.16 -1.72 -2.26
C ILE A 561 27.38 -1.14 -3.00
N ALA A 562 27.49 -1.33 -4.32
CA ALA A 562 28.60 -0.76 -5.10
C ALA A 562 28.62 0.77 -5.10
N THR A 563 27.44 1.40 -5.24
CA THR A 563 27.30 2.87 -5.30
C THR A 563 27.81 3.51 -4.01
N ASN A 564 27.37 3.02 -2.86
CA ASN A 564 27.85 3.51 -1.57
C ASN A 564 29.32 3.13 -1.29
N ARG A 565 29.84 2.02 -1.82
CA ARG A 565 31.25 1.59 -1.63
C ARG A 565 32.26 2.31 -2.50
N GLN A 566 31.87 2.76 -3.69
CA GLN A 566 32.83 3.20 -4.71
C GLN A 566 32.66 4.65 -5.12
N LEU A 567 31.44 5.20 -5.11
CA LEU A 567 31.17 6.58 -5.47
C LEU A 567 31.03 7.42 -4.19
N SER A 568 31.83 8.48 -4.06
CA SER A 568 31.69 9.41 -2.94
C SER A 568 30.30 10.08 -2.93
N VAL A 569 29.81 10.53 -1.77
CA VAL A 569 28.61 11.38 -1.68
C VAL A 569 28.76 12.74 -2.39
N MET A 570 29.97 13.12 -2.84
CA MET A 570 30.21 14.25 -3.74
C MET A 570 30.19 13.87 -5.23
N HIS A 571 30.17 12.58 -5.57
CA HIS A 571 30.25 12.10 -6.95
C HIS A 571 28.91 12.36 -7.67
N PRO A 572 28.89 12.95 -8.89
CA PRO A 572 27.65 13.27 -9.59
C PRO A 572 26.78 12.02 -9.84
N ILE A 573 27.39 10.90 -10.22
CA ILE A 573 26.65 9.64 -10.41
C ILE A 573 26.12 9.04 -9.09
N TYR A 574 26.73 9.31 -7.94
CA TYR A 574 26.11 8.99 -6.64
C TYR A 574 24.85 9.82 -6.44
N ARG A 575 24.93 11.14 -6.67
CA ARG A 575 23.79 12.06 -6.52
C ARG A 575 22.64 11.67 -7.45
N LEU A 576 22.94 11.28 -8.69
CA LEU A 576 21.95 10.81 -9.66
C LEU A 576 21.27 9.50 -9.24
N LEU A 577 22.02 8.51 -8.71
CA LEU A 577 21.49 7.17 -8.41
C LEU A 577 20.91 7.00 -7.00
N HIS A 578 21.44 7.69 -5.99
CA HIS A 578 21.05 7.51 -4.59
C HIS A 578 19.53 7.69 -4.33
N PRO A 579 18.82 8.67 -4.95
CA PRO A 579 17.36 8.77 -4.84
C PRO A 579 16.60 7.52 -5.31
N HIS A 580 17.21 6.64 -6.11
CA HIS A 580 16.57 5.47 -6.70
C HIS A 580 16.82 4.16 -5.94
N PHE A 581 17.66 4.21 -4.90
CA PHE A 581 18.04 3.02 -4.12
C PHE A 581 17.46 2.99 -2.70
N ARG A 582 17.10 4.17 -2.16
CA ARG A 582 16.52 4.37 -0.82
C ARG A 582 15.52 3.26 -0.45
N TYR A 583 15.65 2.73 0.76
CA TYR A 583 14.76 1.70 1.36
C TYR A 583 14.74 0.31 0.70
N THR A 584 15.39 0.12 -0.45
CA THR A 584 15.49 -1.19 -1.10
C THR A 584 16.24 -2.21 -0.24
N MET A 585 17.34 -1.81 0.42
CA MET A 585 18.11 -2.74 1.25
C MET A 585 17.34 -3.20 2.49
N GLU A 586 16.64 -2.28 3.18
CA GLU A 586 15.76 -2.61 4.31
C GLU A 586 14.67 -3.59 3.86
N ILE A 587 13.97 -3.31 2.76
CA ILE A 587 12.85 -4.16 2.35
C ILE A 587 13.29 -5.54 1.84
N ASN A 588 14.46 -5.64 1.19
CA ASN A 588 15.08 -6.92 0.85
C ASN A 588 15.45 -7.71 2.13
N ALA A 589 15.96 -7.04 3.16
CA ALA A 589 16.28 -7.67 4.44
C ALA A 589 15.02 -8.22 5.13
N LEU A 590 13.89 -7.49 5.12
CA LEU A 590 12.61 -7.97 5.65
C LEU A 590 12.03 -9.14 4.84
N ALA A 591 12.18 -9.11 3.52
CA ALA A 591 11.77 -10.22 2.67
C ALA A 591 12.59 -11.49 2.97
N ARG A 592 13.90 -11.37 3.23
CA ARG A 592 14.73 -12.48 3.74
C ARG A 592 14.36 -12.94 5.16
N GLU A 593 13.67 -12.12 5.96
CA GLU A 593 13.25 -12.47 7.33
C GLU A 593 11.86 -13.17 7.40
N ALA A 594 10.90 -12.85 6.50
CA ALA A 594 9.53 -13.39 6.57
C ALA A 594 8.84 -13.80 5.24
N LEU A 595 9.37 -13.40 4.08
CA LEU A 595 8.70 -13.60 2.79
C LEU A 595 9.27 -14.81 2.03
N VAL A 596 10.59 -14.81 1.78
CA VAL A 596 11.31 -15.79 0.95
C VAL A 596 12.19 -16.77 1.76
N ASN A 597 12.06 -16.79 3.08
CA ASN A 597 12.76 -17.71 3.97
C ASN A 597 12.10 -19.08 4.06
N ALA A 598 12.80 -20.03 4.68
CA ALA A 598 12.33 -21.40 4.91
C ALA A 598 11.04 -21.42 5.76
N GLY A 599 9.93 -21.83 5.16
CA GLY A 599 8.58 -21.80 5.76
C GLY A 599 7.92 -20.40 5.76
N GLY A 600 8.47 -19.44 5.01
CA GLY A 600 7.90 -18.11 4.81
C GLY A 600 6.63 -18.11 3.93
N ILE A 601 6.09 -16.93 3.66
CA ILE A 601 4.79 -16.80 2.98
C ILE A 601 4.86 -17.31 1.52
N ILE A 602 5.97 -17.10 0.82
CA ILE A 602 6.14 -17.62 -0.55
C ILE A 602 6.14 -19.15 -0.56
N GLU A 603 6.97 -19.79 0.28
CA GLU A 603 7.08 -21.26 0.31
C GLU A 603 5.81 -21.97 0.80
N SER A 604 4.95 -21.29 1.56
CA SER A 604 3.71 -21.86 2.09
C SER A 604 2.48 -21.63 1.19
N SER A 605 2.57 -20.71 0.22
CA SER A 605 1.41 -20.23 -0.54
C SER A 605 1.57 -20.22 -2.06
N PHE A 606 2.75 -20.56 -2.61
CA PHE A 606 3.00 -20.64 -4.06
C PHE A 606 3.35 -22.07 -4.50
N SER A 607 2.96 -22.46 -5.72
CA SER A 607 3.11 -23.84 -6.22
C SER A 607 4.51 -24.47 -6.04
N PRO A 608 5.65 -23.78 -6.28
CA PRO A 608 6.97 -24.38 -6.11
C PRO A 608 7.38 -24.71 -4.66
N GLY A 609 6.62 -24.24 -3.66
CA GLY A 609 6.84 -24.56 -2.25
C GLY A 609 8.25 -24.23 -1.76
N LYS A 610 8.87 -25.16 -1.02
CA LYS A 610 10.26 -25.07 -0.52
C LYS A 610 11.35 -24.94 -1.61
N TYR A 611 11.00 -25.10 -2.88
CA TYR A 611 11.92 -24.96 -4.01
C TYR A 611 11.83 -23.61 -4.71
N SER A 612 10.96 -22.70 -4.25
CA SER A 612 10.72 -21.37 -4.85
C SER A 612 12.01 -20.56 -5.06
N MET A 613 12.91 -20.57 -4.08
CA MET A 613 14.17 -19.83 -4.16
C MET A 613 15.26 -20.54 -4.95
N GLU A 614 15.18 -21.87 -5.12
CA GLU A 614 16.01 -22.58 -6.11
C GLU A 614 15.60 -22.20 -7.54
N LEU A 615 14.29 -22.20 -7.82
CA LEU A 615 13.73 -21.81 -9.12
C LEU A 615 14.11 -20.37 -9.48
N CYS A 616 14.10 -19.47 -8.50
CA CYS A 616 14.57 -18.09 -8.66
C CYS A 616 16.06 -18.01 -9.04
N ALA A 617 16.92 -18.88 -8.51
CA ALA A 617 18.33 -18.94 -8.88
C ALA A 617 18.55 -19.55 -10.26
N ASP A 618 17.82 -20.62 -10.60
CA ASP A 618 17.88 -21.20 -11.95
C ASP A 618 17.37 -20.21 -13.01
N ALA A 619 16.38 -19.37 -12.68
CA ALA A 619 15.94 -18.27 -13.54
C ALA A 619 16.98 -17.13 -13.65
N TYR A 620 17.73 -16.84 -12.58
CA TYR A 620 18.87 -15.93 -12.68
C TYR A 620 19.95 -16.46 -13.61
N ASP A 621 20.29 -17.74 -13.50
CA ASP A 621 21.31 -18.36 -14.35
C ASP A 621 20.89 -18.44 -15.83
N GLN A 622 19.67 -18.90 -16.10
CA GLN A 622 19.22 -19.18 -17.47
C GLN A 622 18.67 -17.95 -18.21
N ILE A 623 18.09 -16.97 -17.51
CA ILE A 623 17.27 -15.90 -18.12
C ILE A 623 17.84 -14.51 -17.84
N TRP A 624 18.30 -14.21 -16.62
CA TRP A 624 18.71 -12.86 -16.26
C TRP A 624 20.01 -12.41 -16.94
N ARG A 625 20.00 -11.17 -17.44
CA ARG A 625 21.16 -10.46 -18.01
C ARG A 625 20.90 -8.95 -18.07
N PHE A 626 21.92 -8.15 -17.82
CA PHE A 626 21.79 -6.69 -17.64
C PHE A 626 21.34 -5.96 -18.91
N ASP A 627 21.84 -6.37 -20.08
CA ASP A 627 21.52 -5.76 -21.38
C ASP A 627 20.04 -5.90 -21.78
N LEU A 628 19.32 -6.89 -21.24
CA LEU A 628 17.87 -7.06 -21.45
C LEU A 628 17.00 -6.59 -20.27
N GLU A 629 17.58 -5.92 -19.27
CA GLU A 629 16.77 -5.12 -18.35
C GLU A 629 16.39 -3.76 -18.96
N ALA A 630 17.04 -3.35 -20.05
CA ALA A 630 16.64 -2.20 -20.84
C ALA A 630 15.35 -2.49 -21.63
N LEU A 631 14.27 -1.74 -21.38
CA LEU A 631 12.96 -1.98 -22.00
C LEU A 631 13.00 -2.10 -23.54
N PRO A 632 13.73 -1.24 -24.30
CA PRO A 632 13.86 -1.41 -25.75
C PRO A 632 14.43 -2.77 -26.16
N ALA A 633 15.45 -3.24 -25.44
CA ALA A 633 16.13 -4.49 -25.72
C ALA A 633 15.29 -5.71 -25.32
N ASP A 634 14.61 -5.65 -24.16
CA ASP A 634 13.62 -6.65 -23.73
C ASP A 634 12.50 -6.83 -24.77
N LEU A 635 11.93 -5.73 -25.28
CA LEU A 635 10.87 -5.76 -26.30
C LEU A 635 11.36 -6.35 -27.63
N ILE A 636 12.55 -5.97 -28.10
CA ILE A 636 13.16 -6.60 -29.30
C ILE A 636 13.42 -8.09 -29.05
N ASN A 637 14.04 -8.44 -27.92
CA ASN A 637 14.38 -9.82 -27.60
C ASN A 637 13.15 -10.72 -27.51
N ARG A 638 12.05 -10.26 -26.90
CA ARG A 638 10.77 -10.99 -26.87
C ARG A 638 10.02 -10.98 -28.22
N GLY A 639 10.50 -10.22 -29.22
CA GLY A 639 9.85 -10.06 -30.52
C GLY A 639 8.62 -9.15 -30.50
N MET A 640 8.44 -8.40 -29.42
CA MET A 640 7.33 -7.47 -29.19
C MET A 640 7.58 -6.08 -29.81
N ALA A 641 8.79 -5.82 -30.29
CA ALA A 641 9.15 -4.67 -31.10
C ALA A 641 10.20 -5.04 -32.18
N VAL A 642 10.37 -4.15 -33.16
CA VAL A 642 11.51 -4.09 -34.07
C VAL A 642 12.04 -2.66 -34.14
N GLU A 643 13.32 -2.50 -34.49
CA GLU A 643 13.89 -1.17 -34.75
C GLU A 643 13.23 -0.51 -35.96
N ASP A 644 12.80 0.73 -35.79
CA ASP A 644 12.24 1.58 -36.84
C ASP A 644 12.60 3.05 -36.52
N PRO A 645 13.66 3.61 -37.14
CA PRO A 645 14.07 4.99 -36.92
C PRO A 645 13.05 6.06 -37.32
N SER A 646 11.92 5.70 -37.94
CA SER A 646 10.80 6.60 -38.24
C SER A 646 9.70 6.58 -37.15
N ALA A 647 9.72 5.60 -36.25
CA ALA A 647 8.77 5.49 -35.15
C ALA A 647 9.15 6.40 -33.97
N PRO A 648 8.19 6.87 -33.14
CA PRO A 648 8.43 7.89 -32.11
C PRO A 648 9.50 7.58 -31.05
N HIS A 649 9.83 6.30 -30.85
CA HIS A 649 10.79 5.80 -29.86
C HIS A 649 11.95 5.03 -30.52
N GLY A 650 12.15 5.17 -31.84
CA GLY A 650 13.06 4.34 -32.63
C GLY A 650 12.64 2.86 -32.76
N LEU A 651 11.46 2.50 -32.23
CA LEU A 651 10.89 1.15 -32.26
C LEU A 651 9.46 1.16 -32.81
N LYS A 652 9.15 0.18 -33.65
CA LYS A 652 7.78 -0.19 -33.99
C LYS A 652 7.37 -1.42 -33.18
N LEU A 653 6.30 -1.31 -32.40
CA LEU A 653 5.74 -2.43 -31.64
C LEU A 653 5.10 -3.47 -32.57
N THR A 654 5.17 -4.75 -32.19
CA THR A 654 4.51 -5.87 -32.88
C THR A 654 3.02 -5.95 -32.52
N ILE A 655 2.63 -5.47 -31.32
CA ILE A 655 1.23 -5.25 -30.92
C ILE A 655 1.08 -3.74 -30.68
N GLU A 656 0.27 -3.06 -31.49
CA GLU A 656 0.18 -1.60 -31.48
C GLU A 656 -0.44 -1.05 -30.18
N ASP A 657 -1.48 -1.70 -29.63
CA ASP A 657 -2.02 -1.39 -28.29
C ASP A 657 -1.48 -2.37 -27.22
N TYR A 658 -0.19 -2.30 -26.94
CA TYR A 658 0.46 -3.00 -25.82
C TYR A 658 0.71 -1.99 -24.68
N PRO A 659 -0.13 -1.91 -23.63
CA PRO A 659 -0.13 -0.76 -22.73
C PRO A 659 1.15 -0.56 -21.92
N PHE A 660 1.73 -1.64 -21.40
CA PHE A 660 3.04 -1.61 -20.71
C PHE A 660 4.15 -1.08 -21.62
N ALA A 661 4.27 -1.59 -22.86
CA ALA A 661 5.31 -1.17 -23.79
C ALA A 661 5.10 0.29 -24.26
N ASN A 662 3.86 0.66 -24.58
CA ASN A 662 3.50 2.00 -25.05
C ASN A 662 3.82 3.09 -24.02
N ASP A 663 3.49 2.87 -22.75
CA ASP A 663 3.75 3.85 -21.69
C ASP A 663 5.21 3.79 -21.22
N GLY A 664 5.76 2.57 -21.15
CA GLY A 664 7.15 2.33 -20.77
C GLY A 664 8.17 2.95 -21.71
N LEU A 665 7.94 2.94 -23.02
CA LEU A 665 8.85 3.58 -23.99
C LEU A 665 8.85 5.11 -23.89
N VAL A 666 7.68 5.72 -23.62
CA VAL A 666 7.61 7.17 -23.34
C VAL A 666 8.37 7.50 -22.05
N LEU A 667 8.19 6.72 -20.98
CA LEU A 667 8.94 6.89 -19.74
C LEU A 667 10.45 6.66 -19.93
N TRP A 668 10.85 5.65 -20.69
CA TRP A 668 12.24 5.35 -21.03
C TRP A 668 12.91 6.54 -21.71
N ASP A 669 12.27 7.17 -22.71
CA ASP A 669 12.81 8.36 -23.38
C ASP A 669 12.79 9.64 -22.51
N ILE A 670 12.00 9.67 -21.43
CA ILE A 670 12.03 10.74 -20.43
C ILE A 670 13.22 10.56 -19.49
N ILE A 671 13.40 9.34 -18.95
CA ILE A 671 14.55 8.96 -18.12
C ILE A 671 15.85 9.13 -18.92
N LYS A 672 15.92 8.57 -20.13
CA LYS A 672 17.11 8.63 -20.99
C LYS A 672 17.52 10.06 -21.33
N GLN A 673 16.58 10.98 -21.58
CA GLN A 673 16.91 12.38 -21.80
C GLN A 673 17.50 13.04 -20.54
N TRP A 674 16.89 12.83 -19.37
CA TRP A 674 17.40 13.35 -18.10
C TRP A 674 18.81 12.82 -17.79
N VAL A 675 19.02 11.51 -17.93
CA VAL A 675 20.32 10.87 -17.76
C VAL A 675 21.34 11.37 -18.78
N THR A 676 20.93 11.60 -20.04
CA THR A 676 21.81 12.18 -21.09
C THR A 676 22.22 13.62 -20.76
N ASP A 677 21.27 14.47 -20.38
CA ASP A 677 21.52 15.86 -20.01
C ASP A 677 22.46 15.95 -18.79
N TYR A 678 22.24 15.09 -17.79
CA TYR A 678 23.06 15.03 -16.58
C TYR A 678 24.47 14.48 -16.84
N VAL A 679 24.58 13.34 -17.53
CA VAL A 679 25.88 12.69 -17.79
C VAL A 679 26.75 13.56 -18.69
N ASN A 680 26.21 14.16 -19.74
CA ASN A 680 27.00 14.99 -20.66
C ASN A 680 27.51 16.30 -20.03
N TYR A 681 26.89 16.77 -18.94
CA TYR A 681 27.37 17.93 -18.19
C TYR A 681 28.67 17.63 -17.42
N TYR A 682 28.72 16.49 -16.72
CA TYR A 682 29.89 16.07 -15.94
C TYR A 682 30.95 15.32 -16.78
N TYR A 683 30.52 14.60 -17.83
CA TYR A 683 31.38 13.80 -18.70
C TYR A 683 31.16 14.15 -20.19
N PRO A 684 31.54 15.37 -20.64
CA PRO A 684 31.45 15.73 -22.06
C PRO A 684 32.41 14.96 -22.99
N GLU A 685 33.47 14.34 -22.44
CA GLU A 685 34.57 13.68 -23.16
C GLU A 685 34.79 12.25 -22.61
N PRO A 686 35.00 11.22 -23.45
CA PRO A 686 35.26 9.84 -23.00
C PRO A 686 36.45 9.69 -22.04
N THR A 687 37.46 10.54 -22.15
CA THR A 687 38.64 10.53 -21.27
C THR A 687 38.31 10.78 -19.80
N LEU A 688 37.20 11.47 -19.50
CA LEU A 688 36.71 11.65 -18.13
C LEU A 688 36.07 10.36 -17.59
N ILE A 689 35.41 9.56 -18.43
CA ILE A 689 34.86 8.25 -18.06
C ILE A 689 35.99 7.24 -17.80
N GLU A 690 37.02 7.21 -18.66
CA GLU A 690 38.14 6.26 -18.53
C GLU A 690 39.12 6.61 -17.39
N SER A 691 39.21 7.88 -16.96
CA SER A 691 40.09 8.31 -15.87
C SER A 691 39.43 8.42 -14.49
N ASP A 692 38.10 8.31 -14.41
CA ASP A 692 37.35 8.31 -13.16
C ASP A 692 37.46 6.95 -12.44
N LEU A 693 38.42 6.86 -11.51
CA LEU A 693 38.69 5.64 -10.76
C LEU A 693 37.56 5.24 -9.80
N GLU A 694 36.69 6.16 -9.37
CA GLU A 694 35.51 5.81 -8.56
C GLU A 694 34.46 5.14 -9.45
N LEU A 695 34.16 5.75 -10.60
CA LEU A 695 33.21 5.23 -11.59
C LEU A 695 33.65 3.87 -12.19
N GLN A 696 34.93 3.73 -12.54
CA GLN A 696 35.47 2.47 -13.06
C GLN A 696 35.48 1.35 -12.00
N SER A 697 35.75 1.68 -10.73
CA SER A 697 35.68 0.73 -9.61
C SER A 697 34.23 0.32 -9.32
N TRP A 698 33.30 1.27 -9.36
CA TRP A 698 31.85 1.05 -9.18
C TRP A 698 31.30 0.00 -10.16
N TRP A 699 31.47 0.23 -11.46
CA TRP A 699 30.96 -0.69 -12.49
C TRP A 699 31.67 -2.04 -12.47
N THR A 700 32.98 -2.03 -12.19
CA THR A 700 33.75 -3.26 -12.02
C THR A 700 33.27 -4.08 -10.83
N GLU A 701 32.98 -3.47 -9.67
CA GLU A 701 32.49 -4.19 -8.48
C GLU A 701 31.07 -4.73 -8.66
N ILE A 702 30.16 -3.98 -9.33
CA ILE A 702 28.83 -4.48 -9.73
C ILE A 702 28.97 -5.79 -10.51
N ARG A 703 29.76 -5.80 -11.59
CA ARG A 703 29.93 -6.99 -12.45
C ARG A 703 30.66 -8.12 -11.73
N THR A 704 31.79 -7.82 -11.07
CA THR A 704 32.75 -8.85 -10.61
C THR A 704 32.51 -9.38 -9.20
N VAL A 705 31.76 -8.66 -8.37
CA VAL A 705 31.41 -9.07 -7.01
C VAL A 705 29.89 -9.15 -6.86
N GLY A 706 29.18 -8.05 -7.14
CA GLY A 706 27.73 -7.94 -6.94
C GLY A 706 26.92 -8.96 -7.74
N HIS A 707 27.25 -9.13 -9.01
CA HIS A 707 26.77 -10.18 -9.92
C HIS A 707 27.88 -11.19 -10.26
N GLY A 708 28.82 -11.41 -9.33
CA GLY A 708 30.11 -12.06 -9.58
C GLY A 708 30.07 -13.47 -10.20
N ASP A 709 28.94 -14.18 -10.12
CA ASP A 709 28.76 -15.48 -10.76
C ASP A 709 28.58 -15.38 -12.29
N LYS A 710 28.16 -14.23 -12.79
CA LYS A 710 27.97 -13.92 -14.23
C LYS A 710 28.97 -12.89 -14.75
N LYS A 711 30.05 -12.60 -14.03
CA LYS A 711 31.02 -11.52 -14.33
C LYS A 711 31.73 -11.67 -15.68
N ASP A 712 31.88 -12.91 -16.16
CA ASP A 712 32.66 -13.29 -17.34
C ASP A 712 31.79 -13.34 -18.61
N GLU A 713 30.49 -13.04 -18.48
CA GLU A 713 29.53 -13.03 -19.58
C GLU A 713 29.81 -11.92 -20.62
N PRO A 714 29.67 -12.19 -21.93
CA PRO A 714 30.08 -11.27 -22.99
C PRO A 714 29.12 -10.08 -23.20
N TRP A 715 27.92 -10.11 -22.61
CA TRP A 715 26.89 -9.08 -22.80
C TRP A 715 26.98 -7.90 -21.82
N TRP A 716 27.88 -7.94 -20.84
CA TRP A 716 28.08 -6.81 -19.91
C TRP A 716 28.54 -5.55 -20.66
N PRO A 717 27.83 -4.41 -20.53
CA PRO A 717 28.27 -3.13 -21.09
C PRO A 717 29.71 -2.75 -20.69
N ILE A 718 30.46 -2.25 -21.66
CA ILE A 718 31.81 -1.71 -21.47
C ILE A 718 31.68 -0.22 -21.15
N LEU A 719 32.17 0.23 -19.98
CA LEU A 719 32.06 1.63 -19.56
C LEU A 719 33.28 2.45 -20.00
N LYS A 720 33.19 3.11 -21.16
CA LYS A 720 34.27 3.96 -21.71
C LYS A 720 33.84 5.32 -22.22
N THR A 721 32.60 5.44 -22.67
CA THR A 721 32.05 6.67 -23.24
C THR A 721 30.89 7.19 -22.40
N PRO A 722 30.53 8.49 -22.54
CA PRO A 722 29.36 9.04 -21.87
C PRO A 722 28.07 8.31 -22.26
N ASN A 723 27.95 7.86 -23.52
CA ASN A 723 26.81 7.06 -23.96
C ASN A 723 26.73 5.70 -23.24
N ASP A 724 27.85 5.01 -23.00
CA ASP A 724 27.83 3.74 -22.27
C ASP A 724 27.28 3.93 -20.85
N LEU A 725 27.74 5.01 -20.19
CA LEU A 725 27.25 5.40 -18.87
C LEU A 725 25.75 5.76 -18.90
N VAL A 726 25.29 6.49 -19.94
CA VAL A 726 23.87 6.79 -20.15
C VAL A 726 23.04 5.51 -20.28
N GLN A 727 23.47 4.51 -21.06
CA GLN A 727 22.73 3.24 -21.18
C GLN A 727 22.70 2.47 -19.86
N ILE A 728 23.84 2.36 -19.17
CA ILE A 728 23.95 1.68 -17.87
C ILE A 728 23.01 2.32 -16.84
N ILE A 729 23.08 3.65 -16.68
CA ILE A 729 22.24 4.37 -15.72
C ILE A 729 20.77 4.31 -16.11
N THR A 730 20.41 4.55 -17.39
CA THR A 730 19.01 4.47 -17.85
C THR A 730 18.40 3.10 -17.56
N THR A 731 19.19 2.03 -17.72
CA THR A 731 18.76 0.64 -17.42
C THR A 731 18.50 0.45 -15.92
N ILE A 732 19.44 0.83 -15.05
CA ILE A 732 19.27 0.76 -13.59
C ILE A 732 18.04 1.56 -13.15
N PHE A 733 17.90 2.79 -13.65
CA PHE A 733 16.84 3.74 -13.34
C PHE A 733 15.45 3.19 -13.75
N TRP A 734 15.35 2.61 -14.95
CA TRP A 734 14.14 1.94 -15.42
C TRP A 734 13.74 0.76 -14.52
N VAL A 735 14.70 -0.08 -14.10
CA VAL A 735 14.45 -1.22 -13.20
C VAL A 735 13.90 -0.75 -11.85
N THR A 736 14.50 0.27 -11.25
CA THR A 736 14.12 0.79 -9.93
C THR A 736 12.80 1.55 -9.89
N SER A 737 12.31 2.06 -11.03
CA SER A 737 11.08 2.85 -11.12
C SER A 737 10.02 2.19 -12.00
N GLY A 738 10.11 2.34 -13.33
CA GLY A 738 9.10 1.89 -14.29
C GLY A 738 8.81 0.39 -14.26
N HIS A 739 9.85 -0.46 -14.33
CA HIS A 739 9.66 -1.92 -14.30
C HIS A 739 9.03 -2.37 -12.99
N HIS A 740 9.60 -1.96 -11.85
CA HIS A 740 9.07 -2.28 -10.52
C HIS A 740 7.61 -1.84 -10.36
N ALA A 741 7.27 -0.61 -10.75
CA ALA A 741 5.90 -0.13 -10.62
C ALA A 741 4.89 -0.96 -11.44
N ALA A 742 5.28 -1.36 -12.65
CA ALA A 742 4.48 -2.20 -13.54
C ALA A 742 4.24 -3.63 -13.03
N VAL A 743 5.09 -4.15 -12.13
CA VAL A 743 4.94 -5.51 -11.54
C VAL A 743 4.53 -5.51 -10.06
N ASN A 744 4.69 -4.40 -9.32
CA ASN A 744 4.37 -4.33 -7.90
C ASN A 744 2.98 -3.73 -7.62
N PHE A 745 2.67 -2.51 -8.08
CA PHE A 745 1.46 -1.79 -7.58
C PHE A 745 0.13 -2.33 -8.11
N GLY A 746 0.17 -3.15 -9.17
CA GLY A 746 -1.01 -3.88 -9.69
C GLY A 746 -1.37 -5.15 -8.92
N GLN A 747 -0.55 -5.57 -7.94
CA GLN A 747 -0.71 -6.85 -7.22
C GLN A 747 -2.12 -7.01 -6.63
N TYR A 748 -2.61 -6.07 -5.83
CA TYR A 748 -3.94 -6.20 -5.22
C TYR A 748 -5.08 -6.03 -6.24
N THR A 749 -4.96 -5.11 -7.20
CA THR A 749 -6.02 -4.86 -8.22
C THR A 749 -6.25 -6.07 -9.14
N TYR A 750 -5.19 -6.85 -9.46
CA TYR A 750 -5.31 -8.04 -10.31
C TYR A 750 -5.35 -9.37 -9.53
N ALA A 751 -4.68 -9.49 -8.37
CA ALA A 751 -4.59 -10.74 -7.61
C ALA A 751 -5.31 -10.73 -6.25
N GLY A 752 -5.88 -9.60 -5.82
CA GLY A 752 -6.73 -9.53 -4.63
C GLY A 752 -7.98 -10.42 -4.71
N TYR A 753 -8.47 -10.71 -5.93
CA TYR A 753 -9.45 -11.78 -6.17
C TYR A 753 -8.73 -13.01 -6.73
N PHE A 754 -8.31 -13.93 -5.85
CA PHE A 754 -7.42 -15.03 -6.23
C PHE A 754 -7.94 -15.96 -7.36
N PRO A 755 -9.24 -16.14 -7.67
CA PRO A 755 -9.62 -16.91 -8.87
C PRO A 755 -9.12 -16.31 -10.20
N ASN A 756 -8.80 -15.01 -10.26
CA ASN A 756 -8.14 -14.38 -11.40
C ASN A 756 -6.63 -14.66 -11.43
N ARG A 757 -6.00 -14.83 -10.26
CA ARG A 757 -4.54 -15.01 -10.08
C ARG A 757 -4.27 -15.95 -8.90
N PRO A 758 -4.54 -17.25 -9.02
CA PRO A 758 -4.11 -18.19 -8.00
C PRO A 758 -2.58 -18.16 -7.90
N THR A 759 -2.02 -18.32 -6.71
CA THR A 759 -0.57 -18.45 -6.49
C THR A 759 -0.12 -19.92 -6.49
N ILE A 760 -1.06 -20.82 -6.27
CA ILE A 760 -0.86 -22.26 -6.13
C ILE A 760 -2.05 -23.01 -6.72
N ALA A 761 -1.75 -24.11 -7.42
CA ALA A 761 -2.70 -25.15 -7.78
C ALA A 761 -2.42 -26.39 -6.93
N ARG A 762 -3.45 -26.98 -6.31
CA ARG A 762 -3.29 -27.98 -5.24
C ARG A 762 -3.62 -29.44 -5.60
N ILE A 763 -4.26 -29.65 -6.74
CA ILE A 763 -4.54 -30.97 -7.33
C ILE A 763 -4.20 -30.94 -8.81
N ASN A 764 -3.90 -32.09 -9.41
CA ASN A 764 -3.69 -32.23 -10.86
C ASN A 764 -4.97 -31.93 -11.66
N VAL A 765 -4.82 -31.72 -12.97
CA VAL A 765 -5.98 -31.65 -13.88
C VAL A 765 -6.75 -32.98 -13.91
N PRO A 766 -8.09 -32.98 -14.05
CA PRO A 766 -8.92 -34.20 -13.96
C PRO A 766 -8.57 -35.31 -14.97
N THR A 767 -7.85 -35.00 -16.05
CA THR A 767 -7.43 -35.95 -17.09
C THR A 767 -6.07 -36.60 -16.82
N GLU A 768 -5.29 -36.10 -15.86
CA GLU A 768 -4.01 -36.71 -15.46
C GLU A 768 -4.22 -37.68 -14.28
N ASP A 769 -4.29 -38.99 -14.58
CA ASP A 769 -4.17 -40.07 -13.58
C ASP A 769 -5.19 -40.02 -12.41
N ALA A 770 -6.34 -39.37 -12.61
CA ALA A 770 -7.37 -39.23 -11.59
C ALA A 770 -8.03 -40.58 -11.23
N SER A 771 -8.45 -40.72 -9.96
CA SER A 771 -9.23 -41.88 -9.51
C SER A 771 -10.67 -41.82 -10.00
N ASP A 772 -11.31 -42.99 -10.14
CA ASP A 772 -12.72 -43.09 -10.56
C ASP A 772 -13.65 -42.28 -9.63
N GLU A 773 -13.41 -42.29 -8.31
CA GLU A 773 -14.17 -41.49 -7.33
C GLU A 773 -14.01 -39.97 -7.57
N PHE A 774 -12.80 -39.50 -7.88
CA PHE A 774 -12.57 -38.09 -8.20
C PHE A 774 -13.22 -37.72 -9.54
N LEU A 775 -13.14 -38.61 -10.53
CA LEU A 775 -13.79 -38.43 -11.83
C LEU A 775 -15.31 -38.35 -11.66
N GLU A 776 -15.96 -39.31 -11.01
CA GLU A 776 -17.40 -39.28 -10.69
C GLU A 776 -17.79 -37.96 -9.99
N LYS A 777 -16.98 -37.51 -9.02
CA LYS A 777 -17.19 -36.21 -8.37
C LYS A 777 -17.06 -35.04 -9.35
N PHE A 778 -16.03 -35.02 -10.21
CA PHE A 778 -15.84 -33.98 -11.22
C PHE A 778 -16.98 -33.92 -12.24
N TRP A 779 -17.47 -35.08 -12.71
CA TRP A 779 -18.61 -35.15 -13.63
C TRP A 779 -19.91 -34.65 -12.99
N ALA A 780 -20.15 -34.96 -11.71
CA ALA A 780 -21.33 -34.52 -10.98
C ALA A 780 -21.25 -33.06 -10.49
N LYS A 781 -20.05 -32.59 -10.12
CA LYS A 781 -19.81 -31.30 -9.45
C LYS A 781 -18.44 -30.69 -9.81
N PRO A 782 -18.25 -30.21 -11.05
CA PRO A 782 -16.95 -29.68 -11.49
C PRO A 782 -16.52 -28.40 -10.77
N GLU A 783 -17.45 -27.61 -10.21
CA GLU A 783 -17.12 -26.45 -9.36
C GLU A 783 -16.40 -26.89 -8.07
N GLU A 784 -16.88 -27.93 -7.37
CA GLU A 784 -16.22 -28.41 -6.13
C GLU A 784 -14.79 -28.91 -6.41
N ALA A 785 -14.55 -29.50 -7.58
CA ALA A 785 -13.21 -29.92 -8.00
C ALA A 785 -12.31 -28.70 -8.30
N LEU A 786 -12.82 -27.66 -8.98
CA LEU A 786 -12.05 -26.43 -9.23
C LEU A 786 -11.73 -25.68 -7.92
N MET A 787 -12.65 -25.68 -6.95
CA MET A 787 -12.42 -25.18 -5.59
C MET A 787 -11.34 -25.97 -4.81
N GLN A 788 -11.16 -27.27 -5.11
CA GLN A 788 -10.07 -28.08 -4.56
C GLN A 788 -8.72 -27.75 -5.22
N CYS A 789 -8.70 -27.35 -6.50
CA CYS A 789 -7.50 -26.89 -7.20
C CYS A 789 -7.01 -25.54 -6.68
N PHE A 790 -7.90 -24.57 -6.48
CA PHE A 790 -7.56 -23.26 -5.93
C PHE A 790 -6.97 -23.30 -4.51
N PRO A 791 -6.23 -22.25 -4.07
CA PRO A 791 -5.56 -22.19 -2.76
C PRO A 791 -6.47 -22.49 -1.55
N SER A 792 -5.88 -22.94 -0.44
CA SER A 792 -6.63 -23.11 0.81
C SER A 792 -7.11 -21.76 1.38
N GLN A 793 -8.09 -21.80 2.27
CA GLN A 793 -8.62 -20.58 2.91
C GLN A 793 -7.53 -19.79 3.65
N ILE A 794 -6.54 -20.46 4.24
CA ILE A 794 -5.40 -19.80 4.89
C ILE A 794 -4.43 -19.22 3.85
N GLN A 795 -4.08 -19.97 2.80
CA GLN A 795 -3.16 -19.53 1.76
C GLN A 795 -3.70 -18.29 1.03
N ALA A 796 -4.95 -18.34 0.56
CA ALA A 796 -5.62 -17.22 -0.10
C ALA A 796 -5.66 -15.97 0.81
N THR A 797 -6.13 -16.12 2.06
CA THR A 797 -6.27 -15.00 2.99
C THR A 797 -4.93 -14.38 3.39
N THR A 798 -3.88 -15.20 3.54
CA THR A 798 -2.52 -14.73 3.84
C THR A 798 -1.92 -13.97 2.65
N VAL A 799 -2.05 -14.53 1.43
CA VAL A 799 -1.58 -13.88 0.20
C VAL A 799 -2.32 -12.56 -0.03
N MET A 800 -3.65 -12.54 0.01
CA MET A 800 -4.44 -11.32 -0.19
C MET A 800 -4.07 -10.21 0.81
N ALA A 801 -3.76 -10.56 2.07
CA ALA A 801 -3.31 -9.60 3.07
C ALA A 801 -1.89 -9.07 2.79
N VAL A 802 -0.99 -9.89 2.25
CA VAL A 802 0.33 -9.44 1.78
C VAL A 802 0.20 -8.55 0.55
N LEU A 803 -0.62 -8.90 -0.44
CA LEU A 803 -0.82 -8.09 -1.65
C LEU A 803 -1.33 -6.69 -1.31
N ASP A 804 -2.17 -6.52 -0.28
CA ASP A 804 -2.62 -5.19 0.20
C ASP A 804 -1.47 -4.35 0.77
N ILE A 805 -0.53 -4.99 1.48
CA ILE A 805 0.68 -4.36 2.02
C ILE A 805 1.65 -3.95 0.90
N LEU A 806 1.87 -4.84 -0.08
CA LEU A 806 2.85 -4.64 -1.17
C LEU A 806 2.40 -3.57 -2.16
N SER A 807 1.09 -3.44 -2.42
CA SER A 807 0.53 -2.56 -3.46
C SER A 807 0.34 -1.10 -3.04
N ASN A 808 0.85 -0.69 -1.86
CA ASN A 808 0.42 0.50 -1.13
C ASN A 808 1.50 1.59 -1.08
N HIS A 809 1.12 2.86 -1.26
CA HIS A 809 2.03 4.03 -1.33
C HIS A 809 2.01 4.93 -0.08
N SER A 810 3.17 5.45 0.35
CA SER A 810 3.31 6.31 1.55
C SER A 810 3.03 7.81 1.34
N PRO A 811 2.53 8.54 2.37
CA PRO A 811 2.65 9.99 2.49
C PRO A 811 4.08 10.49 2.76
N ASP A 812 5.03 9.58 3.04
CA ASP A 812 6.49 9.85 3.02
C ASP A 812 7.21 9.14 1.86
N GLU A 813 6.46 8.67 0.86
CA GLU A 813 7.03 8.23 -0.42
C GLU A 813 7.52 9.43 -1.22
N GLU A 814 8.31 9.15 -2.25
CA GLU A 814 8.84 10.18 -3.15
C GLU A 814 8.67 9.66 -4.58
N TYR A 815 7.81 10.33 -5.34
CA TYR A 815 7.54 9.96 -6.72
C TYR A 815 8.63 10.49 -7.63
N LEU A 816 8.81 9.84 -8.78
CA LEU A 816 9.89 10.24 -9.67
C LEU A 816 9.70 11.68 -10.17
N GLY A 817 10.75 12.49 -10.08
CA GLY A 817 10.74 13.90 -10.47
C GLY A 817 9.96 14.84 -9.53
N GLU A 818 9.38 14.35 -8.43
CA GLU A 818 8.61 15.17 -7.48
C GLU A 818 9.49 16.16 -6.72
N LYS A 819 10.62 15.69 -6.19
CA LYS A 819 11.54 16.44 -5.32
C LYS A 819 12.90 16.58 -6.01
N ILE A 820 13.43 17.80 -6.09
CA ILE A 820 14.78 18.06 -6.59
C ILE A 820 15.82 17.70 -5.51
N GLU A 821 16.95 17.11 -5.91
CA GLU A 821 18.07 16.85 -4.98
C GLU A 821 18.88 18.16 -4.77
N PRO A 822 19.32 18.51 -3.56
CA PRO A 822 19.92 19.83 -3.29
C PRO A 822 21.18 20.19 -4.10
N SER A 823 21.98 19.24 -4.58
CA SER A 823 23.10 19.53 -5.48
C SER A 823 22.65 19.88 -6.90
N TRP A 824 21.46 19.41 -7.30
CA TRP A 824 20.84 19.75 -8.58
C TRP A 824 20.17 21.12 -8.51
N GLU A 825 19.65 21.53 -7.35
CA GLU A 825 19.08 22.87 -7.17
C GLU A 825 20.13 23.98 -7.10
N GLU A 826 21.33 23.69 -6.60
CA GLU A 826 22.45 24.63 -6.53
C GLU A 826 23.24 24.79 -7.85
N ASP A 827 22.85 24.07 -8.92
CA ASP A 827 23.44 24.17 -10.26
C ASP A 827 22.36 24.50 -11.30
N ASP A 828 22.38 25.72 -11.85
CA ASP A 828 21.34 26.23 -12.76
C ASP A 828 21.12 25.36 -14.02
N VAL A 829 22.17 24.67 -14.51
CA VAL A 829 22.10 23.85 -15.72
C VAL A 829 21.40 22.52 -15.42
N ILE A 830 21.81 21.86 -14.34
CA ILE A 830 21.19 20.63 -13.86
C ILE A 830 19.76 20.89 -13.36
N LYS A 831 19.51 22.00 -12.68
CA LYS A 831 18.16 22.44 -12.27
C LYS A 831 17.23 22.58 -13.47
N ALA A 832 17.65 23.30 -14.51
CA ALA A 832 16.87 23.46 -15.73
C ALA A 832 16.63 22.12 -16.48
N ALA A 833 17.55 21.15 -16.36
CA ALA A 833 17.34 19.79 -16.88
C ALA A 833 16.35 18.98 -16.04
N PHE A 834 16.39 19.10 -14.71
CA PHE A 834 15.43 18.45 -13.81
C PHE A 834 14.02 19.04 -13.95
N GLU A 835 13.89 20.35 -14.14
CA GLU A 835 12.62 21.01 -14.40
C GLU A 835 11.99 20.55 -15.74
N ARG A 836 12.81 20.35 -16.79
CA ARG A 836 12.36 19.69 -18.04
C ARG A 836 11.90 18.25 -17.80
N PHE A 837 12.66 17.48 -17.02
CA PHE A 837 12.32 16.09 -16.67
C PHE A 837 10.97 16.01 -15.94
N GLN A 838 10.76 16.81 -14.90
CA GLN A 838 9.48 16.92 -14.19
C GLN A 838 8.34 17.38 -15.13
N GLY A 839 8.60 18.32 -16.04
CA GLY A 839 7.66 18.73 -17.07
C GLY A 839 7.20 17.56 -17.95
N ARG A 840 8.15 16.82 -18.54
CA ARG A 840 7.83 15.66 -19.40
C ARG A 840 7.15 14.51 -18.66
N LEU A 841 7.39 14.33 -17.35
CA LEU A 841 6.63 13.37 -16.53
C LEU A 841 5.14 13.78 -16.41
N LYS A 842 4.85 15.09 -16.25
CA LYS A 842 3.47 15.59 -16.26
C LYS A 842 2.81 15.43 -17.65
N GLU A 843 3.57 15.56 -18.73
CA GLU A 843 3.11 15.24 -20.10
C GLU A 843 2.79 13.75 -20.26
N LEU A 844 3.63 12.84 -19.74
CA LEU A 844 3.38 11.40 -19.74
C LEU A 844 2.05 11.03 -19.06
N GLU A 845 1.71 11.67 -17.94
CA GLU A 845 0.43 11.40 -17.28
C GLU A 845 -0.77 11.77 -18.19
N GLY A 846 -0.69 12.92 -18.87
CA GLY A 846 -1.70 13.33 -19.85
C GLY A 846 -1.78 12.42 -21.08
N ILE A 847 -0.65 11.89 -21.55
CA ILE A 847 -0.59 10.88 -22.62
C ILE A 847 -1.30 9.59 -22.19
N ILE A 848 -1.08 9.15 -20.95
CA ILE A 848 -1.71 7.95 -20.39
C ILE A 848 -3.23 8.11 -20.24
N ASP A 849 -3.71 9.27 -19.78
CA ASP A 849 -5.14 9.54 -19.70
C ASP A 849 -5.80 9.67 -21.09
N GLY A 850 -5.11 10.27 -22.07
CA GLY A 850 -5.53 10.26 -23.46
C GLY A 850 -5.63 8.84 -24.05
N ARG A 851 -4.64 7.98 -23.78
CA ARG A 851 -4.66 6.56 -24.18
C ARG A 851 -5.79 5.78 -23.49
N ASN A 852 -6.00 5.99 -22.20
CA ASN A 852 -7.03 5.30 -21.41
C ASN A 852 -8.47 5.74 -21.75
N THR A 853 -8.65 6.93 -22.32
CA THR A 853 -9.95 7.43 -22.79
C THR A 853 -10.22 7.16 -24.27
N ASN A 854 -9.21 6.76 -25.05
CA ASN A 854 -9.37 6.36 -26.44
C ASN A 854 -10.05 4.98 -26.55
N LYS A 855 -11.23 4.94 -27.18
CA LYS A 855 -12.04 3.73 -27.38
C LYS A 855 -11.48 2.77 -28.44
N ASP A 856 -10.55 3.22 -29.27
CA ASP A 856 -9.89 2.37 -30.26
C ASP A 856 -8.78 1.51 -29.61
N LEU A 857 -8.29 1.88 -28.41
CA LEU A 857 -7.28 1.14 -27.64
C LEU A 857 -7.95 0.10 -26.73
N LYS A 858 -8.38 -1.01 -27.32
CA LYS A 858 -9.23 -2.05 -26.70
C LYS A 858 -8.57 -2.82 -25.56
N ASN A 859 -7.24 -2.83 -25.44
CA ASN A 859 -6.55 -3.43 -24.29
C ASN A 859 -6.52 -2.49 -23.06
N ARG A 860 -6.95 -1.21 -23.24
CA ARG A 860 -7.04 -0.17 -22.20
C ARG A 860 -8.47 0.29 -21.91
N CYS A 861 -9.34 0.32 -22.92
CA CYS A 861 -10.67 0.89 -22.87
C CYS A 861 -11.74 -0.14 -23.27
N GLY A 862 -12.79 -0.29 -22.45
CA GLY A 862 -13.88 -1.22 -22.71
C GLY A 862 -14.84 -1.35 -21.53
N VAL A 863 -15.97 -2.05 -21.75
CA VAL A 863 -16.94 -2.35 -20.68
C VAL A 863 -16.30 -3.35 -19.70
N GLY A 864 -16.31 -3.04 -18.40
CA GLY A 864 -15.66 -3.86 -17.36
C GLY A 864 -14.13 -3.75 -17.32
N VAL A 865 -13.49 -3.04 -18.24
CA VAL A 865 -12.02 -2.92 -18.30
C VAL A 865 -11.51 -1.92 -17.25
N VAL A 866 -10.41 -2.28 -16.60
CA VAL A 866 -9.63 -1.36 -15.73
C VAL A 866 -8.58 -0.64 -16.61
N PRO A 867 -8.57 0.71 -16.65
CA PRO A 867 -7.56 1.49 -17.36
C PRO A 867 -6.15 1.16 -16.88
N TYR A 868 -5.20 1.08 -17.81
CA TYR A 868 -3.80 0.84 -17.45
C TYR A 868 -3.16 2.13 -16.91
N GLN A 869 -2.85 2.15 -15.61
CA GLN A 869 -2.31 3.33 -14.91
C GLN A 869 -1.02 3.06 -14.11
N LEU A 870 -0.50 1.83 -14.11
CA LEU A 870 0.70 1.42 -13.36
C LEU A 870 1.96 2.24 -13.72
N LEU A 871 2.00 2.80 -14.93
CA LEU A 871 3.06 3.67 -15.43
C LEU A 871 2.67 5.16 -15.42
N LYS A 872 1.72 5.61 -14.59
CA LYS A 872 1.58 7.03 -14.23
C LYS A 872 2.67 7.43 -13.21
N PRO A 873 3.24 8.65 -13.28
CA PRO A 873 4.28 9.11 -12.34
C PRO A 873 3.78 9.34 -10.92
N PHE A 874 2.62 9.98 -10.74
CA PHE A 874 2.16 10.49 -9.44
C PHE A 874 0.94 9.73 -8.90
N SER A 875 0.78 9.70 -7.57
CA SER A 875 -0.26 8.91 -6.90
C SER A 875 -0.58 9.38 -5.49
N GLU A 876 -1.77 9.03 -5.01
CA GLU A 876 -2.23 9.32 -3.64
C GLU A 876 -1.80 8.18 -2.69
N PRO A 877 -1.54 8.46 -1.40
CA PRO A 877 -1.24 7.40 -0.44
C PRO A 877 -2.39 6.40 -0.21
N GLY A 878 -2.19 5.18 -0.70
CA GLY A 878 -3.12 4.05 -0.68
C GLY A 878 -2.69 2.94 -1.64
N VAL A 879 -3.51 1.90 -1.77
CA VAL A 879 -3.47 1.01 -2.95
C VAL A 879 -4.30 1.69 -4.04
N THR A 880 -3.65 2.06 -5.15
CA THR A 880 -4.25 2.90 -6.20
C THR A 880 -3.96 2.42 -7.63
N SER A 881 -3.08 1.43 -7.82
CA SER A 881 -2.61 0.95 -9.14
C SER A 881 -2.10 2.07 -10.08
N LYS A 882 -1.49 3.11 -9.50
CA LYS A 882 -0.81 4.20 -10.22
C LYS A 882 0.33 4.78 -9.39
N GLY A 883 1.29 5.43 -10.03
CA GLY A 883 2.44 6.08 -9.38
C GLY A 883 3.70 5.22 -9.38
N PHE A 884 4.67 5.53 -10.23
CA PHE A 884 6.01 4.97 -10.09
C PHE A 884 6.84 5.81 -9.10
N VAL A 885 7.11 5.16 -7.96
CA VAL A 885 8.06 5.62 -6.94
C VAL A 885 9.47 5.75 -7.51
N ALA A 886 10.30 6.60 -6.90
CA ALA A 886 11.69 6.73 -7.31
C ALA A 886 12.53 5.46 -7.02
N PHE A 887 12.16 4.66 -6.01
CA PHE A 887 12.95 3.56 -5.42
C PHE A 887 12.05 2.38 -4.98
N LEU A 888 12.61 1.18 -4.69
CA LEU A 888 11.81 0.01 -4.28
C LEU A 888 11.30 0.14 -2.83
N SER A 889 9.98 0.20 -2.60
CA SER A 889 9.38 0.42 -1.27
C SER A 889 7.90 0.02 -1.13
N TRP A 890 7.45 -0.26 0.11
CA TRP A 890 6.06 -0.59 0.50
C TRP A 890 5.50 0.42 1.55
N TYR A 891 4.20 0.38 1.89
CA TYR A 891 3.56 1.27 2.89
C TYR A 891 2.39 0.68 3.69
N HIS A 892 2.06 1.29 4.84
CA HIS A 892 0.81 1.07 5.58
C HIS A 892 0.29 2.36 6.31
N ARG A 893 -1.03 2.63 6.40
CA ARG A 893 -1.56 4.00 6.65
C ARG A 893 -1.72 4.48 8.11
N ARG A 894 -1.28 5.72 8.36
CA ARG A 894 -1.90 6.70 9.29
C ARG A 894 -2.00 8.09 8.63
N ARG A 895 -3.05 8.87 8.94
CA ARG A 895 -3.31 10.19 8.32
C ARG A 895 -2.67 11.36 9.08
N ARG A 896 -1.94 12.21 8.34
CA ARG A 896 -1.83 13.67 8.52
C ARG A 896 -1.86 14.29 7.13
N THR A 897 -2.33 15.53 7.02
CA THR A 897 -2.34 16.31 5.77
C THR A 897 -1.85 17.72 6.05
N SER A 898 -1.11 18.28 5.09
CA SER A 898 -0.61 19.65 5.08
C SER A 898 -0.95 20.28 3.73
N VAL A 899 -1.20 21.59 3.72
CA VAL A 899 -1.83 22.30 2.60
C VAL A 899 -0.77 22.91 1.68
N VAL A 900 -1.00 22.83 0.37
CA VAL A 900 -0.39 23.71 -0.64
C VAL A 900 -1.51 24.55 -1.24
N ALA A 901 -1.31 25.87 -1.32
CA ALA A 901 -2.34 26.80 -1.76
C ALA A 901 -2.29 27.04 -3.28
N ALA A 902 -3.46 27.15 -3.90
CA ALA A 902 -3.69 27.79 -5.18
C ALA A 902 -4.74 28.90 -5.00
N THR A 903 -4.65 29.98 -5.78
CA THR A 903 -5.29 31.27 -5.46
C THR A 903 -6.44 31.66 -6.38
N SER A 904 -7.32 32.53 -5.86
CA SER A 904 -8.49 33.14 -6.53
C SER A 904 -9.64 32.16 -6.83
N PRO A 905 -10.87 32.50 -6.40
CA PRO A 905 -11.72 33.31 -7.29
C PRO A 905 -12.30 34.57 -6.63
N ASP A 906 -12.02 35.73 -7.22
CA ASP A 906 -12.93 36.88 -7.17
C ASP A 906 -14.05 36.66 -8.20
N ASP A 907 -15.31 36.51 -7.78
CA ASP A 907 -16.42 37.22 -8.44
C ASP A 907 -17.77 37.21 -7.66
N ALA A 908 -18.53 38.29 -7.85
CA ALA A 908 -19.98 38.43 -7.69
C ALA A 908 -20.72 37.90 -6.42
N ILE A 909 -20.76 38.73 -5.37
CA ILE A 909 -21.97 38.85 -4.51
C ILE A 909 -23.04 39.64 -5.28
N VAL A 910 -24.34 39.27 -5.19
CA VAL A 910 -25.49 40.22 -5.11
C VAL A 910 -26.85 39.51 -4.88
N ALA A 911 -27.56 39.92 -3.81
CA ALA A 911 -29.02 39.96 -3.59
C ALA A 911 -29.93 38.71 -3.79
N ALA A 912 -31.18 38.66 -3.27
CA ALA A 912 -31.79 39.18 -2.03
C ALA A 912 -33.26 38.68 -1.91
N SER A 913 -33.87 38.95 -0.75
CA SER A 913 -35.33 39.03 -0.49
C SER A 913 -36.06 37.76 -0.02
N VAL A 914 -37.03 38.00 0.86
CA VAL A 914 -37.85 37.07 1.64
C VAL A 914 -39.33 37.33 1.33
N ASN A 915 -40.18 36.29 1.29
CA ASN A 915 -41.54 36.22 1.88
C ASN A 915 -42.46 35.16 1.24
N GLY A 916 -43.40 34.62 2.03
CA GLY A 916 -44.82 34.79 1.69
C GLY A 916 -45.66 33.58 1.24
N ASP A 917 -46.14 32.81 2.22
CA ASP A 917 -47.54 32.42 2.43
C ASP A 917 -48.40 31.75 1.31
N SER A 918 -48.51 30.43 1.46
CA SER A 918 -49.74 29.62 1.62
C SER A 918 -51.17 30.09 1.20
N MET A 919 -51.95 29.07 0.82
CA MET A 919 -53.44 28.96 0.76
C MET A 919 -54.23 29.60 -0.40
N SER A 920 -54.83 28.72 -1.21
CA SER A 920 -56.23 28.83 -1.64
C SER A 920 -56.90 27.44 -1.58
N LEU A 921 -58.21 27.39 -1.29
CA LEU A 921 -58.95 26.16 -0.96
C LEU A 921 -59.94 25.74 -2.08
N PHE A 922 -60.26 24.45 -2.10
CA PHE A 922 -61.44 23.79 -2.71
C PHE A 922 -61.59 23.67 -4.25
N GLU A 923 -61.62 22.39 -4.66
CA GLU A 923 -62.57 21.72 -5.57
C GLU A 923 -62.99 22.32 -6.92
N ALA A 924 -62.84 21.49 -7.96
CA ALA A 924 -63.72 21.48 -9.12
C ALA A 924 -64.02 20.02 -9.55
N LEU A 925 -65.31 19.66 -9.63
CA LEU A 925 -65.87 18.42 -10.22
C LEU A 925 -65.51 17.09 -9.49
N GLY A 926 -66.43 16.30 -8.91
CA GLY A 926 -67.87 16.44 -8.69
C GLY A 926 -68.60 15.07 -8.58
N VAL A 927 -69.86 15.07 -8.11
CA VAL A 927 -70.86 13.95 -8.13
C VAL A 927 -70.87 12.93 -6.96
N SER A 928 -71.66 13.29 -5.93
CA SER A 928 -72.58 12.47 -5.07
C SER A 928 -72.22 11.06 -4.53
N SER A 929 -72.34 10.92 -3.20
CA SER A 929 -72.72 9.69 -2.47
C SER A 929 -74.25 9.62 -2.23
N PRO A 930 -74.86 8.45 -1.91
CA PRO A 930 -75.06 8.00 -0.50
C PRO A 930 -75.17 6.45 -0.33
N PRO A 931 -75.57 5.88 0.84
CA PRO A 931 -75.06 6.08 2.21
C PRO A 931 -74.75 4.75 2.96
N MET A 932 -74.23 4.85 4.20
CA MET A 932 -74.41 3.81 5.24
C MET A 932 -75.89 3.70 5.68
N ASN A 933 -76.27 2.54 6.28
CA ASN A 933 -77.30 2.32 7.33
C ASN A 933 -78.04 0.96 7.15
N SER A 934 -78.55 0.25 8.18
CA SER A 934 -78.56 0.42 9.66
C SER A 934 -79.24 -0.80 10.35
N PHE A 935 -79.44 -0.73 11.69
CA PHE A 935 -80.29 -1.60 12.54
C PHE A 935 -79.78 -3.05 12.81
N PHE A 936 -79.90 -3.64 14.02
CA PHE A 936 -80.13 -3.10 15.38
C PHE A 936 -79.70 -4.15 16.45
N PHE A 937 -79.77 -3.76 17.74
CA PHE A 937 -79.66 -4.61 18.94
C PHE A 937 -80.86 -5.63 19.04
N PRO A 938 -80.85 -6.71 19.88
CA PRO A 938 -80.33 -6.66 21.27
C PRO A 938 -79.77 -7.95 21.95
N ASN A 939 -79.21 -7.73 23.14
CA ASN A 939 -79.00 -8.68 24.27
C ASN A 939 -80.22 -8.55 25.25
N PRO A 940 -80.39 -9.27 26.39
CA PRO A 940 -79.59 -10.34 26.99
C PRO A 940 -80.41 -11.52 27.59
N ALA A 941 -79.74 -12.49 28.24
CA ALA A 941 -80.24 -13.19 29.42
C ALA A 941 -79.09 -13.82 30.25
N PRO A 942 -78.91 -13.52 31.56
CA PRO A 942 -77.80 -14.05 32.37
C PRO A 942 -78.22 -14.76 33.68
N THR A 943 -77.23 -15.09 34.54
CA THR A 943 -77.34 -15.57 35.94
C THR A 943 -77.73 -17.06 36.10
N ASN A 944 -77.46 -17.81 37.19
CA ASN A 944 -77.49 -17.59 38.65
C ASN A 944 -76.72 -18.77 39.35
N LYS A 945 -76.29 -18.81 40.64
CA LYS A 945 -76.26 -17.88 41.80
C LYS A 945 -75.37 -18.45 42.95
N THR A 946 -74.84 -17.58 43.84
CA THR A 946 -74.71 -17.63 45.34
C THR A 946 -74.72 -18.97 46.12
N ARG A 947 -74.17 -19.16 47.35
CA ARG A 947 -73.74 -18.35 48.55
C ARG A 947 -73.09 -19.35 49.57
N PRO A 948 -72.92 -19.06 50.89
CA PRO A 948 -72.26 -17.96 51.61
C PRO A 948 -71.09 -18.49 52.50
N VAL A 949 -70.58 -17.66 53.44
CA VAL A 949 -69.58 -18.04 54.46
C VAL A 949 -70.22 -18.23 55.85
N SER A 950 -69.77 -19.23 56.61
CA SER A 950 -69.88 -19.25 58.08
C SER A 950 -68.71 -20.02 58.73
N LYS A 951 -68.05 -19.38 59.72
CA LYS A 951 -66.97 -19.90 60.60
C LYS A 951 -67.56 -20.27 61.98
N PRO A 952 -66.80 -20.81 62.97
CA PRO A 952 -65.56 -21.61 62.89
C PRO A 952 -65.51 -22.83 63.84
N SER A 953 -64.61 -23.79 63.56
CA SER A 953 -63.92 -24.62 64.57
C SER A 953 -62.61 -25.19 63.95
N PRO A 954 -61.61 -25.66 64.74
CA PRO A 954 -60.22 -25.79 64.26
C PRO A 954 -59.86 -27.15 63.60
N THR A 955 -58.57 -27.30 63.26
CA THR A 955 -57.84 -28.48 62.73
C THR A 955 -57.88 -28.80 61.22
N VAL A 956 -57.34 -27.89 60.38
CA VAL A 956 -56.99 -28.21 58.97
C VAL A 956 -55.59 -27.71 58.54
N GLU A 957 -54.52 -28.16 59.21
CA GLU A 957 -53.13 -27.92 58.76
C GLU A 957 -52.70 -28.74 57.52
N LYS A 958 -53.65 -29.34 56.80
CA LYS A 958 -53.40 -30.21 55.63
C LYS A 958 -54.04 -29.77 54.31
N SER A 959 -54.85 -28.70 54.27
CA SER A 959 -55.48 -28.23 53.02
C SER A 959 -54.66 -27.16 52.28
N ASP A 960 -54.12 -26.16 53.00
CA ASP A 960 -53.41 -25.06 52.34
C ASP A 960 -52.12 -25.51 51.66
N ARG A 961 -51.43 -26.53 52.19
CA ARG A 961 -50.25 -27.11 51.51
C ARG A 961 -50.61 -27.79 50.20
N ASP A 962 -51.75 -28.48 50.08
CA ASP A 962 -52.14 -29.13 48.81
C ASP A 962 -52.65 -28.09 47.80
N LEU A 963 -53.35 -27.05 48.25
CA LEU A 963 -53.77 -25.95 47.37
C LEU A 963 -52.57 -25.11 46.88
N GLN A 964 -51.63 -24.75 47.77
CA GLN A 964 -50.37 -24.11 47.39
C GLN A 964 -49.49 -25.02 46.53
N ALA A 965 -49.44 -26.34 46.78
CA ALA A 965 -48.67 -27.26 45.96
C ALA A 965 -49.27 -27.39 44.55
N ARG A 966 -50.60 -27.46 44.41
CA ARG A 966 -51.29 -27.47 43.11
C ARG A 966 -51.17 -26.15 42.34
N LEU A 967 -51.26 -25.02 43.03
CA LEU A 967 -50.98 -23.71 42.42
C LEU A 967 -49.52 -23.61 41.99
N SER A 968 -48.57 -23.99 42.86
CA SER A 968 -47.14 -23.94 42.57
C SER A 968 -46.74 -24.91 41.46
N SER A 969 -47.33 -26.11 41.38
CA SER A 969 -47.06 -27.06 40.32
C SER A 969 -47.70 -26.63 39.00
N SER A 970 -48.93 -26.10 39.00
CA SER A 970 -49.55 -25.52 37.81
C SER A 970 -48.75 -24.32 37.27
N ILE A 971 -48.34 -23.39 38.16
CA ILE A 971 -47.49 -22.25 37.80
C ILE A 971 -46.11 -22.73 37.32
N ALA A 972 -45.51 -23.74 37.93
CA ALA A 972 -44.24 -24.32 37.48
C ALA A 972 -44.36 -24.99 36.11
N VAL A 973 -45.46 -25.71 35.84
CA VAL A 973 -45.75 -26.33 34.53
C VAL A 973 -45.93 -25.25 33.46
N HIS A 974 -46.79 -24.25 33.68
CA HIS A 974 -46.96 -23.15 32.74
C HIS A 974 -45.66 -22.37 32.51
N LYS A 975 -44.87 -22.09 33.55
CA LYS A 975 -43.57 -21.40 33.45
C LYS A 975 -42.52 -22.21 32.70
N THR A 976 -42.50 -23.54 32.88
CA THR A 976 -41.64 -24.45 32.13
C THR A 976 -42.06 -24.53 30.66
N GLN A 977 -43.36 -24.69 30.40
CA GLN A 977 -43.92 -24.74 29.04
C GLN A 977 -43.71 -23.42 28.29
N LYS A 978 -43.88 -22.27 28.96
CA LYS A 978 -43.57 -20.94 28.44
C LYS A 978 -42.10 -20.84 28.01
N GLN A 979 -41.16 -21.28 28.85
CA GLN A 979 -39.73 -21.22 28.53
C GLN A 979 -39.38 -22.07 27.30
N ILE A 980 -39.92 -23.29 27.23
CA ILE A 980 -39.75 -24.19 26.07
C ILE A 980 -40.27 -23.53 24.78
N LEU A 981 -41.46 -22.90 24.82
CA LEU A 981 -42.02 -22.19 23.66
C LEU A 981 -41.20 -20.95 23.26
N VAL A 982 -40.69 -20.20 24.25
CA VAL A 982 -39.78 -19.06 24.03
C VAL A 982 -38.49 -19.51 23.33
N ASP A 983 -37.90 -20.62 23.74
CA ASP A 983 -36.65 -21.09 23.15
C ASP A 983 -36.86 -21.74 21.77
N PHE A 984 -38.01 -22.40 21.52
CA PHE A 984 -38.42 -22.77 20.16
C PHE A 984 -38.62 -21.57 19.24
N LEU A 985 -39.21 -20.45 19.71
CA LEU A 985 -39.35 -19.21 18.92
C LEU A 985 -38.00 -18.54 18.65
N ARG A 986 -37.05 -18.63 19.58
CA ARG A 986 -35.67 -18.14 19.37
C ARG A 986 -34.91 -18.99 18.36
N ASP A 987 -35.10 -20.31 18.40
CA ASP A 987 -34.51 -21.23 17.43
C ASP A 987 -35.13 -21.06 16.03
N SER A 988 -36.46 -20.90 15.92
CA SER A 988 -37.13 -20.61 14.64
C SER A 988 -36.72 -19.26 14.07
N ALA A 989 -36.54 -18.23 14.90
CA ALA A 989 -36.01 -16.92 14.50
C ALA A 989 -34.55 -17.00 13.99
N LYS A 990 -33.67 -17.75 14.68
CA LYS A 990 -32.29 -17.99 14.24
C LYS A 990 -32.22 -18.73 12.91
N LYS A 991 -33.07 -19.74 12.72
CA LYS A 991 -33.17 -20.56 11.50
C LYS A 991 -34.03 -19.93 10.41
N ARG A 992 -34.64 -18.77 10.66
CA ARG A 992 -35.66 -18.09 9.82
C ARG A 992 -36.78 -19.03 9.35
N SER A 993 -37.18 -20.01 10.19
CA SER A 993 -38.18 -21.01 9.85
C SER A 993 -39.59 -20.48 10.10
N LEU A 994 -40.22 -19.98 9.04
CA LEU A 994 -41.58 -19.45 9.08
C LEU A 994 -42.64 -20.50 9.46
N GLU A 995 -42.45 -21.76 9.03
CA GLU A 995 -43.34 -22.87 9.37
C GLU A 995 -43.32 -23.20 10.87
N ALA A 996 -42.12 -23.29 11.47
CA ALA A 996 -41.97 -23.50 12.91
C ALA A 996 -42.57 -22.32 13.72
N THR A 997 -42.32 -21.08 13.29
CA THR A 997 -42.93 -19.89 13.91
C THR A 997 -44.46 -19.92 13.82
N ARG A 998 -45.03 -20.35 12.68
CA ARG A 998 -46.49 -20.51 12.51
C ARG A 998 -47.07 -21.63 13.37
N ALA A 999 -46.40 -22.77 13.47
CA ALA A 999 -46.81 -23.88 14.33
C ALA A 999 -46.81 -23.49 15.82
N VAL A 1000 -45.74 -22.86 16.31
CA VAL A 1000 -45.63 -22.43 17.71
C VAL A 1000 -46.60 -21.29 18.02
N HIS A 1001 -46.78 -20.32 17.12
CA HIS A 1001 -47.81 -19.28 17.27
C HIS A 1001 -49.23 -19.88 17.35
N GLY A 1002 -49.54 -20.83 16.47
CA GLY A 1002 -50.84 -21.54 16.49
C GLY A 1002 -51.06 -22.40 17.74
N PHE A 1003 -50.00 -22.86 18.39
CA PHE A 1003 -50.07 -23.50 19.71
C PHE A 1003 -50.34 -22.47 20.81
N VAL A 1004 -49.54 -21.40 20.90
CA VAL A 1004 -49.68 -20.32 21.90
C VAL A 1004 -51.12 -19.78 21.97
N LEU A 1005 -51.76 -19.53 20.81
CA LEU A 1005 -53.15 -19.05 20.73
C LEU A 1005 -54.20 -20.07 21.22
N LYS A 1006 -53.88 -21.37 21.25
CA LYS A 1006 -54.80 -22.44 21.68
C LYS A 1006 -54.60 -22.90 23.13
N SER A 1007 -53.45 -22.57 23.74
CA SER A 1007 -53.07 -23.10 25.06
C SER A 1007 -53.66 -22.37 26.27
N GLY A 1008 -54.40 -21.26 26.09
CA GLY A 1008 -55.07 -20.57 27.19
C GLY A 1008 -54.12 -20.01 28.26
N PHE A 1009 -52.93 -19.54 27.87
CA PHE A 1009 -51.96 -18.95 28.80
C PHE A 1009 -52.54 -17.73 29.54
N PRO A 1010 -52.16 -17.50 30.82
CA PRO A 1010 -52.44 -16.24 31.52
C PRO A 1010 -51.95 -15.04 30.71
N GLU A 1011 -52.69 -13.92 30.75
CA GLU A 1011 -52.46 -12.76 29.89
C GLU A 1011 -51.03 -12.20 29.95
N SER A 1012 -50.46 -12.11 31.17
CA SER A 1012 -49.06 -11.68 31.38
C SER A 1012 -48.00 -12.66 30.86
N ASP A 1013 -48.34 -13.96 30.72
CA ASP A 1013 -47.48 -14.94 30.05
C ASP A 1013 -47.67 -14.90 28.53
N LEU A 1014 -48.91 -14.70 28.07
CA LEU A 1014 -49.28 -14.57 26.67
C LEU A 1014 -48.61 -13.36 26.00
N VAL A 1015 -48.61 -12.18 26.63
CA VAL A 1015 -47.92 -10.98 26.13
C VAL A 1015 -46.42 -11.23 25.91
N VAL A 1016 -45.77 -11.96 26.82
CA VAL A 1016 -44.33 -12.30 26.69
C VAL A 1016 -44.08 -13.31 25.56
N LEU A 1017 -44.98 -14.26 25.36
CA LEU A 1017 -44.92 -15.21 24.23
C LEU A 1017 -45.16 -14.50 22.90
N LEU A 1018 -46.18 -13.64 22.81
CA LEU A 1018 -46.50 -12.87 21.61
C LEU A 1018 -45.35 -11.92 21.24
N ASN A 1019 -44.67 -11.27 22.19
CA ASN A 1019 -43.46 -10.48 21.91
C ASN A 1019 -42.33 -11.31 21.24
N HIS A 1020 -42.16 -12.59 21.62
CA HIS A 1020 -41.21 -13.48 20.94
C HIS A 1020 -41.72 -13.96 19.57
N VAL A 1021 -43.03 -14.11 19.40
CA VAL A 1021 -43.68 -14.40 18.10
C VAL A 1021 -43.50 -13.23 17.12
N LEU A 1022 -43.68 -11.98 17.55
CA LEU A 1022 -43.41 -10.78 16.75
C LEU A 1022 -41.98 -10.78 16.23
N HIS A 1023 -41.01 -10.93 17.13
CA HIS A 1023 -39.60 -10.99 16.76
C HIS A 1023 -39.29 -12.12 15.78
N ALA A 1024 -39.87 -13.30 15.99
CA ALA A 1024 -39.68 -14.45 15.10
C ALA A 1024 -40.25 -14.21 13.69
N TYR A 1025 -41.45 -13.63 13.55
CA TYR A 1025 -41.99 -13.27 12.23
C TYR A 1025 -41.14 -12.19 11.52
N SER A 1026 -40.72 -11.15 12.25
CA SER A 1026 -39.84 -10.10 11.72
C SER A 1026 -38.50 -10.65 11.23
N LYS A 1027 -37.91 -11.64 11.91
CA LYS A 1027 -36.68 -12.35 11.48
C LYS A 1027 -36.90 -13.34 10.32
N CYS A 1028 -38.14 -13.78 10.09
CA CYS A 1028 -38.53 -14.62 8.96
C CYS A 1028 -38.99 -13.81 7.71
N MET A 1029 -38.81 -12.49 7.70
CA MET A 1029 -39.27 -11.56 6.64
C MET A 1029 -40.81 -11.53 6.43
N ASP A 1030 -41.61 -12.04 7.37
CA ASP A 1030 -43.08 -12.00 7.33
C ASP A 1030 -43.62 -10.88 8.24
N PHE A 1031 -43.15 -9.66 7.98
CA PHE A 1031 -43.48 -8.49 8.81
C PHE A 1031 -44.98 -8.16 8.81
N ALA A 1032 -45.68 -8.41 7.71
CA ALA A 1032 -47.14 -8.28 7.64
C ALA A 1032 -47.86 -9.22 8.62
N THR A 1033 -47.33 -10.42 8.89
CA THR A 1033 -47.87 -11.29 9.94
C THR A 1033 -47.46 -10.83 11.35
N ALA A 1034 -46.27 -10.25 11.52
CA ALA A 1034 -45.89 -9.60 12.79
C ALA A 1034 -46.87 -8.48 13.15
N HIS A 1035 -47.15 -7.56 12.21
CA HIS A 1035 -48.13 -6.48 12.37
C HIS A 1035 -49.50 -7.03 12.81
N ARG A 1036 -50.04 -8.03 12.10
CA ARG A 1036 -51.35 -8.63 12.40
C ARG A 1036 -51.40 -9.43 13.70
N VAL A 1037 -50.26 -9.74 14.33
CA VAL A 1037 -50.18 -10.26 15.69
C VAL A 1037 -50.17 -9.11 16.70
N PHE A 1038 -49.37 -8.07 16.45
CA PHE A 1038 -49.26 -6.88 17.28
C PHE A 1038 -50.61 -6.16 17.44
N ASP A 1039 -51.35 -6.01 16.34
CA ASP A 1039 -52.69 -5.42 16.30
C ASP A 1039 -53.64 -6.08 17.30
N LYS A 1040 -53.50 -7.41 17.48
CA LYS A 1040 -54.38 -8.28 18.27
C LYS A 1040 -53.95 -8.45 19.73
N MET A 1041 -52.84 -7.82 20.15
CA MET A 1041 -52.42 -7.85 21.55
C MET A 1041 -53.33 -6.96 22.40
N SER A 1042 -53.94 -7.52 23.44
CA SER A 1042 -54.79 -6.79 24.41
C SER A 1042 -53.98 -5.78 25.23
N GLU A 1043 -52.78 -6.19 25.68
CA GLU A 1043 -51.77 -5.30 26.26
C GLU A 1043 -50.52 -5.25 25.37
N ARG A 1044 -50.00 -4.04 25.13
CA ARG A 1044 -48.76 -3.78 24.38
C ARG A 1044 -47.78 -3.06 25.30
N ASN A 1045 -46.63 -3.66 25.58
CA ASN A 1045 -45.59 -3.06 26.43
C ASN A 1045 -44.40 -2.58 25.60
N ILE A 1046 -43.41 -1.93 26.22
CA ILE A 1046 -42.24 -1.37 25.53
C ILE A 1046 -41.51 -2.38 24.62
N PHE A 1047 -41.50 -3.67 24.98
CA PHE A 1047 -40.91 -4.73 24.15
C PHE A 1047 -41.77 -5.07 22.93
N SER A 1048 -43.10 -4.96 23.03
CA SER A 1048 -44.03 -5.13 21.89
C SER A 1048 -43.75 -4.07 20.82
N TRP A 1049 -43.75 -2.79 21.22
CA TRP A 1049 -43.45 -1.66 20.34
C TRP A 1049 -42.02 -1.73 19.79
N THR A 1050 -41.03 -2.03 20.62
CA THR A 1050 -39.62 -2.19 20.19
C THR A 1050 -39.47 -3.33 19.16
N ALA A 1051 -40.17 -4.46 19.33
CA ALA A 1051 -40.12 -5.57 18.37
C ALA A 1051 -40.68 -5.18 17.00
N MET A 1052 -41.71 -4.31 16.95
CA MET A 1052 -42.24 -3.76 15.71
C MET A 1052 -41.27 -2.75 15.08
N ILE A 1053 -40.83 -1.73 15.83
CA ILE A 1053 -39.93 -0.67 15.34
C ILE A 1053 -38.59 -1.24 14.81
N VAL A 1054 -37.99 -2.19 15.54
CA VAL A 1054 -36.78 -2.89 15.09
C VAL A 1054 -37.09 -3.82 13.91
N GLY A 1055 -38.23 -4.53 13.93
CA GLY A 1055 -38.67 -5.38 12.82
C GLY A 1055 -38.84 -4.61 11.51
N SER A 1056 -39.52 -3.46 11.55
CA SER A 1056 -39.66 -2.50 10.45
C SER A 1056 -38.29 -2.12 9.89
N THR A 1057 -37.38 -1.68 10.78
CA THR A 1057 -36.03 -1.22 10.41
C THR A 1057 -35.21 -2.33 9.74
N GLU A 1058 -35.28 -3.57 10.25
CA GLU A 1058 -34.57 -4.72 9.68
C GLU A 1058 -35.19 -5.25 8.38
N ASN A 1059 -36.46 -4.92 8.10
CA ASN A 1059 -37.17 -5.26 6.85
C ASN A 1059 -37.20 -4.09 5.83
N GLY A 1060 -36.58 -2.94 6.14
CA GLY A 1060 -36.54 -1.77 5.26
C GLY A 1060 -37.80 -0.89 5.28
N LEU A 1061 -38.75 -1.15 6.16
CA LEU A 1061 -40.06 -0.49 6.25
C LEU A 1061 -40.00 0.72 7.20
N PHE A 1062 -39.15 1.69 6.89
CA PHE A 1062 -38.78 2.76 7.83
C PHE A 1062 -39.94 3.68 8.24
N TYR A 1063 -40.94 3.89 7.37
CA TYR A 1063 -42.13 4.69 7.68
C TYR A 1063 -43.04 3.99 8.70
N ASP A 1064 -43.34 2.70 8.54
CA ASP A 1064 -44.07 1.89 9.51
C ASP A 1064 -43.38 1.94 10.89
N GLY A 1065 -42.04 1.89 10.90
CA GLY A 1065 -41.23 2.01 12.11
C GLY A 1065 -41.30 3.37 12.81
N PHE A 1066 -41.65 4.44 12.08
CA PHE A 1066 -41.98 5.76 12.64
C PHE A 1066 -43.41 5.79 13.19
N GLU A 1067 -44.38 5.25 12.45
CA GLU A 1067 -45.79 5.21 12.88
C GLU A 1067 -45.94 4.46 14.21
N PHE A 1068 -45.32 3.29 14.36
CA PHE A 1068 -45.27 2.56 15.64
C PHE A 1068 -44.60 3.34 16.78
N PHE A 1069 -43.63 4.21 16.50
CA PHE A 1069 -43.03 5.07 17.53
C PHE A 1069 -43.96 6.22 17.94
N CYS A 1070 -44.65 6.84 16.98
CA CYS A 1070 -45.67 7.86 17.25
C CYS A 1070 -46.84 7.28 18.05
N GLU A 1071 -47.36 6.11 17.69
CA GLU A 1071 -48.38 5.41 18.47
C GLU A 1071 -47.89 5.09 19.90
N MET A 1072 -46.68 4.53 20.05
CA MET A 1072 -46.10 4.22 21.36
C MET A 1072 -46.02 5.47 22.27
N MET A 1073 -45.58 6.60 21.71
CA MET A 1073 -45.54 7.90 22.41
C MET A 1073 -46.95 8.41 22.76
N ASN A 1074 -47.92 8.32 21.84
CA ASN A 1074 -49.31 8.71 22.07
C ASN A 1074 -49.99 7.85 23.15
N HIS A 1075 -49.59 6.58 23.29
CA HIS A 1075 -50.00 5.68 24.37
C HIS A 1075 -49.27 5.96 25.71
N GLY A 1076 -48.42 6.99 25.80
CA GLY A 1076 -47.68 7.36 27.01
C GLY A 1076 -46.52 6.42 27.36
N ILE A 1077 -46.11 5.55 26.43
CA ILE A 1077 -45.03 4.58 26.63
C ILE A 1077 -43.73 5.21 26.14
N PHE A 1078 -43.02 5.88 27.05
CA PHE A 1078 -41.75 6.53 26.72
C PHE A 1078 -40.65 5.48 26.44
N PRO A 1079 -39.87 5.62 25.36
CA PRO A 1079 -38.80 4.69 25.05
C PRO A 1079 -37.61 4.86 26.00
N ASP A 1080 -36.90 3.75 26.22
CA ASP A 1080 -35.67 3.69 27.00
C ASP A 1080 -34.44 3.78 26.08
N LYS A 1081 -33.35 3.11 26.45
CA LYS A 1081 -32.15 2.90 25.61
C LYS A 1081 -32.41 2.50 24.14
N PHE A 1082 -33.57 1.92 23.80
CA PHE A 1082 -33.92 1.64 22.40
C PHE A 1082 -34.27 2.88 21.55
N ALA A 1083 -34.52 4.06 22.14
CA ALA A 1083 -34.69 5.31 21.40
C ALA A 1083 -33.46 5.67 20.54
N VAL A 1084 -32.27 5.18 20.91
CA VAL A 1084 -31.02 5.35 20.15
C VAL A 1084 -31.13 4.80 18.72
N SER A 1085 -31.93 3.74 18.49
CA SER A 1085 -32.15 3.18 17.14
C SER A 1085 -32.97 4.11 16.26
N LEU A 1086 -34.01 4.74 16.81
CA LEU A 1086 -34.83 5.75 16.14
C LEU A 1086 -34.02 7.02 15.85
N LEU A 1087 -33.23 7.48 16.82
CA LEU A 1087 -32.27 8.58 16.67
C LEU A 1087 -31.33 8.37 15.49
N ASN A 1088 -30.71 7.19 15.39
CA ASN A 1088 -29.86 6.82 14.26
C ASN A 1088 -30.63 6.67 12.94
N MET A 1089 -31.95 6.46 12.98
CA MET A 1089 -32.81 6.35 11.80
C MET A 1089 -33.17 7.74 11.25
N TYR A 1090 -33.68 8.67 12.07
CA TYR A 1090 -33.92 10.06 11.63
C TYR A 1090 -32.63 10.78 11.23
N ALA A 1091 -31.53 10.58 11.97
CA ALA A 1091 -30.24 11.17 11.64
C ALA A 1091 -29.73 10.72 10.25
N LYS A 1092 -30.01 9.47 9.85
CA LYS A 1092 -29.69 8.94 8.51
C LYS A 1092 -30.68 9.34 7.41
N LEU A 1093 -31.94 9.58 7.75
CA LEU A 1093 -32.96 10.10 6.83
C LEU A 1093 -32.93 11.63 6.70
N GLY A 1094 -32.06 12.33 7.43
CA GLY A 1094 -31.88 13.77 7.35
C GLY A 1094 -32.88 14.64 8.13
N SER A 1095 -33.94 14.07 8.74
CA SER A 1095 -34.87 14.87 9.55
C SER A 1095 -34.26 15.27 10.90
N ILE A 1096 -33.59 16.43 10.91
CA ILE A 1096 -32.97 17.04 12.09
C ILE A 1096 -33.97 17.24 13.22
N GLU A 1097 -35.11 17.85 12.87
CA GLU A 1097 -36.12 18.32 13.81
C GLU A 1097 -36.81 17.16 14.54
N ASP A 1098 -37.09 16.06 13.84
CA ASP A 1098 -37.67 14.86 14.47
C ASP A 1098 -36.64 14.07 15.28
N SER A 1099 -35.39 14.00 14.81
CA SER A 1099 -34.27 13.45 15.60
C SER A 1099 -34.12 14.17 16.94
N TYR A 1100 -34.22 15.51 16.93
CA TYR A 1100 -34.17 16.33 18.15
C TYR A 1100 -35.39 16.13 19.06
N LYS A 1101 -36.61 16.03 18.50
CA LYS A 1101 -37.81 15.67 19.29
C LYS A 1101 -37.66 14.32 19.98
N VAL A 1102 -37.11 13.31 19.29
CA VAL A 1102 -36.82 12.00 19.90
C VAL A 1102 -35.80 12.14 21.04
N PHE A 1103 -34.69 12.82 20.78
CA PHE A 1103 -33.63 13.03 21.78
C PHE A 1103 -34.15 13.73 23.05
N ARG A 1104 -34.84 14.87 22.90
CA ARG A 1104 -35.38 15.67 24.01
C ARG A 1104 -36.40 14.91 24.87
N ASN A 1105 -37.11 13.94 24.30
CA ASN A 1105 -38.09 13.10 25.03
C ASN A 1105 -37.50 11.78 25.55
N MET A 1106 -36.21 11.51 25.35
CA MET A 1106 -35.54 10.39 26.04
C MET A 1106 -35.45 10.65 27.54
N LYS A 1107 -35.74 9.62 28.34
CA LYS A 1107 -35.71 9.72 29.81
C LYS A 1107 -34.31 9.87 30.42
N GLU A 1108 -33.28 9.43 29.69
CA GLU A 1108 -31.85 9.56 30.03
C GLU A 1108 -31.04 9.73 28.73
N HIS A 1109 -29.99 10.57 28.73
CA HIS A 1109 -29.10 10.74 27.56
C HIS A 1109 -27.72 10.12 27.84
N ASN A 1110 -27.38 9.04 27.13
CA ASN A 1110 -26.06 8.41 27.18
C ASN A 1110 -25.17 8.83 25.99
N GLN A 1111 -23.87 8.51 26.05
CA GLN A 1111 -22.89 8.89 25.02
C GLN A 1111 -23.30 8.47 23.59
N VAL A 1112 -24.00 7.35 23.43
CA VAL A 1112 -24.46 6.89 22.10
C VAL A 1112 -25.62 7.74 21.59
N SER A 1113 -26.55 8.17 22.44
CA SER A 1113 -27.59 9.14 22.04
C SER A 1113 -27.04 10.52 21.71
N TRP A 1114 -26.05 11.03 22.47
CA TRP A 1114 -25.35 12.27 22.13
C TRP A 1114 -24.66 12.14 20.76
N ASN A 1115 -23.82 11.11 20.57
CA ASN A 1115 -23.13 10.89 19.29
C ASN A 1115 -24.08 10.64 18.11
N ALA A 1116 -25.28 10.09 18.34
CA ALA A 1116 -26.29 9.89 17.29
C ALA A 1116 -26.95 11.21 16.85
N MET A 1117 -27.28 12.11 17.79
CA MET A 1117 -27.71 13.48 17.46
C MET A 1117 -26.60 14.26 16.75
N ILE A 1118 -25.38 14.14 17.27
CA ILE A 1118 -24.21 14.94 16.92
C ILE A 1118 -23.43 14.26 15.75
N SER A 1119 -24.12 13.55 14.84
CA SER A 1119 -23.54 12.58 13.90
C SER A 1119 -22.96 13.19 12.61
N GLY A 1120 -22.14 14.23 12.73
CA GLY A 1120 -21.42 14.85 11.60
C GLY A 1120 -22.20 15.93 10.84
N ASP A 1121 -23.22 16.50 11.47
CA ASP A 1121 -24.00 17.63 10.95
C ASP A 1121 -23.82 18.85 11.88
N THR A 1122 -23.38 19.96 11.32
CA THR A 1122 -22.96 21.15 12.07
C THR A 1122 -24.13 21.92 12.68
N ASP A 1123 -25.33 21.86 12.08
CA ASP A 1123 -26.51 22.55 12.60
C ASP A 1123 -27.21 21.70 13.67
N LYS A 1124 -27.22 20.37 13.53
CA LYS A 1124 -27.48 19.46 14.66
C LYS A 1124 -26.53 19.77 15.83
N GLY A 1125 -25.24 19.96 15.55
CA GLY A 1125 -24.22 20.30 16.53
C GLY A 1125 -24.53 21.56 17.34
N LYS A 1126 -24.89 22.66 16.68
CA LYS A 1126 -25.25 23.94 17.32
C LYS A 1126 -26.48 23.82 18.22
N ILE A 1127 -27.54 23.14 17.76
CA ILE A 1127 -28.77 22.93 18.55
C ILE A 1127 -28.45 22.16 19.83
N VAL A 1128 -27.66 21.10 19.74
CA VAL A 1128 -27.30 20.26 20.89
C VAL A 1128 -26.33 20.97 21.84
N GLN A 1129 -25.43 21.82 21.33
CA GLN A 1129 -24.59 22.69 22.15
C GLN A 1129 -25.42 23.73 22.92
N ALA A 1130 -26.40 24.37 22.27
CA ALA A 1130 -27.29 25.33 22.93
C ALA A 1130 -28.11 24.67 24.06
N TYR A 1131 -28.67 23.49 23.80
CA TYR A 1131 -29.41 22.71 24.80
C TYR A 1131 -28.51 22.22 25.97
N ALA A 1132 -27.25 21.88 25.69
CA ALA A 1132 -26.29 21.53 26.73
C ALA A 1132 -26.00 22.71 27.68
N SER A 1133 -25.84 23.93 27.16
CA SER A 1133 -25.65 25.14 27.98
C SER A 1133 -26.92 25.61 28.70
N GLU A 1134 -28.11 25.42 28.09
CA GLU A 1134 -29.41 25.63 28.75
C GLU A 1134 -29.57 24.74 30.00
N LEU A 1135 -29.05 23.50 29.94
CA LEU A 1135 -29.02 22.55 31.06
C LEU A 1135 -27.75 22.65 31.94
N HIS A 1136 -26.87 23.62 31.70
CA HIS A 1136 -25.59 23.81 32.40
C HIS A 1136 -24.66 22.58 32.40
N LEU A 1137 -24.70 21.78 31.33
CA LEU A 1137 -23.88 20.59 31.12
C LEU A 1137 -22.50 20.90 30.50
N ASP A 1138 -22.08 22.17 30.52
CA ASP A 1138 -20.88 22.68 29.85
C ASP A 1138 -19.56 22.00 30.29
N SER A 1139 -19.55 21.42 31.49
CA SER A 1139 -18.41 20.69 32.08
C SER A 1139 -18.57 19.15 32.01
N ASN A 1140 -19.57 18.64 31.30
CA ASN A 1140 -19.76 17.20 31.12
C ASN A 1140 -18.82 16.67 30.03
N ILE A 1141 -17.77 15.95 30.45
CA ILE A 1141 -16.71 15.44 29.56
C ILE A 1141 -17.23 14.60 28.38
N ASN A 1142 -18.38 13.92 28.51
CA ASN A 1142 -18.98 13.16 27.41
C ASN A 1142 -19.64 14.07 26.37
N VAL A 1143 -20.30 15.15 26.81
CA VAL A 1143 -20.90 16.16 25.92
C VAL A 1143 -19.81 16.96 25.21
N GLY A 1144 -18.78 17.38 25.95
CA GLY A 1144 -17.59 18.03 25.39
C GLY A 1144 -16.90 17.15 24.34
N THR A 1145 -16.62 15.88 24.66
CA THR A 1145 -15.98 14.94 23.71
C THR A 1145 -16.83 14.71 22.46
N ALA A 1146 -18.16 14.61 22.59
CA ALA A 1146 -19.07 14.42 21.46
C ALA A 1146 -19.13 15.67 20.53
N LEU A 1147 -19.20 16.87 21.11
CA LEU A 1147 -19.14 18.13 20.36
C LEU A 1147 -17.78 18.30 19.65
N ILE A 1148 -16.67 17.95 20.31
CA ILE A 1148 -15.32 17.99 19.73
C ILE A 1148 -15.19 16.99 18.56
N ASP A 1149 -15.68 15.76 18.71
CA ASP A 1149 -15.68 14.73 17.66
C ASP A 1149 -16.51 15.15 16.43
N MET A 1150 -17.67 15.79 16.62
CA MET A 1150 -18.48 16.31 15.51
C MET A 1150 -17.89 17.54 14.86
N TYR A 1151 -17.46 18.55 15.61
CA TYR A 1151 -16.84 19.71 14.99
C TYR A 1151 -15.60 19.28 14.20
N SER A 1152 -14.77 18.39 14.75
CA SER A 1152 -13.67 17.74 14.02
C SER A 1152 -14.12 17.07 12.70
N LYS A 1153 -15.24 16.33 12.72
CA LYS A 1153 -15.80 15.68 11.52
C LYS A 1153 -16.40 16.67 10.50
N CYS A 1154 -17.22 17.63 10.93
CA CYS A 1154 -17.83 18.64 10.04
C CYS A 1154 -16.77 19.53 9.40
N TYR A 1155 -15.81 20.04 10.17
CA TYR A 1155 -14.73 20.85 9.63
C TYR A 1155 -13.77 20.05 8.74
N SER A 1156 -13.71 18.71 8.87
CA SER A 1156 -13.01 17.84 7.91
C SER A 1156 -13.70 17.73 6.53
N GLN A 1157 -14.96 18.14 6.40
CA GLN A 1157 -15.69 18.20 5.13
C GLN A 1157 -15.77 19.61 4.52
N CYS A 1158 -15.68 20.67 5.34
CA CYS A 1158 -15.91 22.06 4.89
C CYS A 1158 -14.71 23.02 5.03
N GLY A 1159 -13.57 22.60 5.58
CA GLY A 1159 -12.30 23.37 5.50
C GLY A 1159 -12.09 24.53 6.47
N TYR A 1160 -13.11 24.95 7.23
CA TYR A 1160 -13.01 26.02 8.25
C TYR A 1160 -12.29 25.56 9.53
N SER A 1161 -10.95 25.47 9.48
CA SER A 1161 -10.13 24.94 10.57
C SER A 1161 -9.78 25.95 11.68
N GLN A 1162 -9.93 27.24 11.44
CA GLN A 1162 -9.46 28.29 12.34
C GLN A 1162 -10.45 28.50 13.49
N GLU A 1163 -11.72 28.69 13.15
CA GLU A 1163 -12.88 28.85 14.05
C GLU A 1163 -13.07 27.60 14.92
N ALA A 1164 -12.84 26.42 14.33
CA ALA A 1164 -12.81 25.14 15.03
C ALA A 1164 -11.79 25.11 16.17
N LEU A 1165 -10.58 25.64 15.91
CA LEU A 1165 -9.49 25.69 16.88
C LEU A 1165 -9.74 26.77 17.93
N GLU A 1166 -10.30 27.93 17.57
CA GLU A 1166 -10.70 28.96 18.53
C GLU A 1166 -11.81 28.48 19.46
N LEU A 1167 -12.82 27.76 18.96
CA LEU A 1167 -13.88 27.18 19.81
C LEU A 1167 -13.29 26.13 20.77
N PHE A 1168 -12.45 25.23 20.27
CA PHE A 1168 -11.75 24.22 21.06
C PHE A 1168 -10.87 24.85 22.15
N LEU A 1169 -10.03 25.84 21.80
CA LEU A 1169 -9.20 26.56 22.76
C LEU A 1169 -10.04 27.31 23.79
N THR A 1170 -11.13 27.97 23.38
CA THR A 1170 -12.06 28.67 24.29
C THR A 1170 -12.73 27.71 25.28
N MET A 1171 -13.02 26.47 24.88
CA MET A 1171 -13.53 25.44 25.78
C MET A 1171 -12.42 24.93 26.73
N CYS A 1172 -11.23 24.62 26.22
CA CYS A 1172 -10.10 24.16 27.03
C CYS A 1172 -9.60 25.24 28.02
N GLU A 1173 -9.62 26.52 27.67
CA GLU A 1173 -9.28 27.61 28.60
C GLU A 1173 -10.30 27.73 29.74
N LYS A 1174 -11.59 27.48 29.48
CA LYS A 1174 -12.62 27.44 30.53
C LYS A 1174 -12.44 26.24 31.46
N GLU A 1175 -12.12 25.05 30.93
CA GLU A 1175 -11.78 23.88 31.75
C GLU A 1175 -10.51 24.11 32.59
N LEU A 1176 -9.42 24.57 31.98
CA LEU A 1176 -8.17 24.90 32.69
C LEU A 1176 -8.37 26.02 33.72
N GLY A 1177 -9.26 26.97 33.44
CA GLY A 1177 -9.70 28.02 34.36
C GLY A 1177 -10.47 27.47 35.56
N LEU A 1178 -11.34 26.47 35.38
CA LEU A 1178 -11.99 25.77 36.49
C LEU A 1178 -11.01 24.90 37.28
N ALA A 1179 -10.16 24.13 36.60
CA ALA A 1179 -9.17 23.26 37.23
C ALA A 1179 -8.24 24.05 38.18
N LYS A 1180 -7.78 25.23 37.76
CA LYS A 1180 -7.01 26.15 38.61
C LYS A 1180 -7.80 26.71 39.80
N ARG A 1181 -9.12 26.90 39.69
CA ARG A 1181 -9.98 27.33 40.82
C ARG A 1181 -10.26 26.21 41.81
N LEU A 1182 -10.34 24.97 41.35
CA LEU A 1182 -10.55 23.78 42.19
C LEU A 1182 -9.27 23.37 42.93
N ALA A 1183 -8.12 23.42 42.25
CA ALA A 1183 -6.81 23.15 42.87
C ALA A 1183 -6.41 24.18 43.96
N GLY A 1184 -7.07 25.35 44.01
CA GLY A 1184 -6.84 26.38 45.02
C GLY A 1184 -7.67 26.24 46.31
N ARG A 1185 -8.27 25.06 46.59
CA ARG A 1185 -9.13 24.83 47.77
C ARG A 1185 -8.91 23.49 48.46
N SER A 1186 -7.67 23.20 48.84
CA SER A 1186 -7.35 22.17 49.84
C SER A 1186 -6.03 22.47 50.55
N GLU A 1187 -6.12 22.92 51.80
CA GLU A 1187 -5.03 22.90 52.79
C GLU A 1187 -5.49 22.03 53.98
N PRO A 1188 -4.58 21.36 54.73
CA PRO A 1188 -3.22 20.93 54.38
C PRO A 1188 -3.13 19.41 54.11
#